data_AF-A0A8F5VM44-F1
#
_entry.id   AF-A0A8F5VM44-F1
#
_cell.length_a   1.000
_cell.length_b   1.000
_cell.length_c   1.000
_cell.angle_alpha   90.00
_cell.angle_beta   90.00
_cell.angle_gamma   90.00
#
_symmetry.space_group_name_H-M   'P 1'
#
loop_
_entity.id
_entity.type
_entity.pdbx_description
1 polymer ?
#
loop_
_entity_poly.entity_id
_entity_poly.type
_entity_poly.pdbx_seq_one_letter_code
_entity_poly.pdbx_strand_id
1 'polypeptide(L)'
;MRTRNGLFFLFLFFNLISLTSIAAVPAPPDLLILTEDYAPFNYVEDNQLKGISVEILESAFHHMDMDISRDSFHLGPWAEGYETALIRNNTLLFTTARIPEREHLFTWAGPLFTDKKVLFGIAGHETHLTSSDITSYRIVAIRNDSGLQLAIDAGTSPDQVIVAETPGQAIAMVENGTADVWSYGEMAGRRMISKYAQNPGLFAPFMEIATVDEYLAFHPDTDPAFVATVNETIREMRQNRAIEGVSEYAQILYRYLPVECHEADITPQMVTDLVNLTCDAIITNTSDSITRINSGEGPFKDPVNPGLYVFVYNSKGTVVAHADDPLLVGKNFSKKADITGKLYHDEIFEGAGTYGTGWVHYVYTHPARSGIYPKKAYYRLVTGIDGDDYIVVSGRYMSCAYLWQSPGGEQDRSIEIEVMPDGKMVLCGTTNTTMQKDILLLRYLPDGKNDPAFGKNGVVRWAGGAGKDDYAFGVVYDNEGRILVAGREHNGHDADVLVLRYTYDGELDTTFGENGVFRYAGPGNGTDSARGIVVRLDGKILITGEMNSSVHKEMIAIQLLPDGKPDTTFGDDGLFVLNITGEGDRYGFGIALDAEDNAVITGGAVRPGDGNSSIVTTRLRNDGSVDESFGLNGTVFYMGEAGGPDYGNWVSVTQDGEILVTGAVADADGSYDIILLKYTNQGVPDPAFGDEGIVLYHGLGYDYAWGQDIQKDGKIIIAGTTEVHGKRYPVLLRYGPDGRPDPSFGEHGVMTFEAFGTGLLYGVHLDNEGNIYANGYITKDGKETSLFVKIHGDDT
;
A
#
# COMPACT_ATOMS: atom_id res chain seq x y z
N MET A 1 -66.21 -52.09 11.15
CA MET A 1 -66.48 -52.55 12.54
C MET A 1 -65.13 -52.85 13.20
N ARG A 2 -64.81 -52.14 14.29
CA ARG A 2 -63.96 -52.50 15.45
C ARG A 2 -62.46 -52.82 15.19
N THR A 3 -61.55 -51.86 15.41
CA THR A 3 -60.87 -51.45 16.67
C THR A 3 -59.68 -52.34 17.08
N ARG A 4 -58.47 -51.75 17.10
CA ARG A 4 -57.50 -51.91 18.21
C ARG A 4 -56.43 -50.80 18.21
N ASN A 5 -56.64 -49.80 19.06
CA ASN A 5 -55.59 -49.00 19.73
C ASN A 5 -54.77 -49.97 20.61
N GLY A 6 -53.47 -49.85 20.87
CA GLY A 6 -52.58 -48.70 21.00
C GLY A 6 -51.94 -48.82 22.38
N LEU A 7 -50.62 -49.03 22.46
CA LEU A 7 -49.75 -48.72 23.62
C LEU A 7 -48.29 -49.03 23.23
N PHE A 8 -47.46 -47.99 23.05
CA PHE A 8 -46.01 -48.07 23.25
C PHE A 8 -45.60 -46.79 23.99
N PHE A 9 -45.02 -46.99 25.17
CA PHE A 9 -44.50 -45.95 26.05
C PHE A 9 -43.29 -45.28 25.39
N LEU A 10 -43.34 -43.94 25.25
CA LEU A 10 -42.16 -43.13 24.94
C LEU A 10 -41.68 -42.50 26.26
N PHE A 11 -40.54 -42.96 26.78
CA PHE A 11 -39.82 -42.28 27.85
C PHE A 11 -39.06 -41.10 27.24
N LEU A 12 -39.52 -39.88 27.51
CA LEU A 12 -38.78 -38.65 27.24
C LEU A 12 -37.80 -38.41 28.40
N PHE A 13 -36.51 -38.67 28.17
CA PHE A 13 -35.44 -38.15 29.00
C PHE A 13 -35.24 -36.67 28.67
N PHE A 14 -35.78 -35.78 29.50
CA PHE A 14 -35.35 -34.38 29.53
C PHE A 14 -33.97 -34.33 30.22
N ASN A 15 -32.91 -34.21 29.43
CA ASN A 15 -31.62 -33.75 29.95
C ASN A 15 -31.76 -32.25 30.26
N LEU A 16 -32.02 -31.93 31.53
CA LEU A 16 -31.76 -30.59 32.05
C LEU A 16 -30.25 -30.37 32.03
N ILE A 17 -29.76 -29.66 31.02
CA ILE A 17 -28.46 -29.00 31.08
C ILE A 17 -28.63 -27.87 32.08
N SER A 18 -28.08 -28.06 33.27
CA SER A 18 -27.90 -27.00 34.25
C SER A 18 -27.00 -25.93 33.65
N LEU A 19 -27.59 -24.85 33.12
CA LEU A 19 -26.89 -23.59 32.91
C LEU A 19 -26.50 -23.06 34.29
N THR A 20 -25.30 -23.38 34.75
CA THR A 20 -24.64 -22.60 35.79
C THR A 20 -24.37 -21.23 35.19
N SER A 21 -25.25 -20.27 35.46
CA SER A 21 -24.91 -18.85 35.36
C SER A 21 -23.65 -18.65 36.21
N ILE A 22 -22.53 -18.38 35.54
CA ILE A 22 -21.37 -17.79 36.20
C ILE A 22 -21.88 -16.45 36.73
N ALA A 23 -21.87 -16.27 38.06
CA ALA A 23 -22.23 -14.99 38.64
C ALA A 23 -21.28 -13.92 38.08
N ALA A 24 -21.82 -12.79 37.61
CA ALA A 24 -21.01 -11.65 37.19
C ALA A 24 -20.04 -11.26 38.32
N VAL A 25 -18.74 -11.23 38.03
CA VAL A 25 -17.71 -10.83 39.00
C VAL A 25 -17.57 -9.31 38.94
N PRO A 26 -18.03 -8.55 39.95
CA PRO A 26 -17.97 -7.09 39.91
C PRO A 26 -16.53 -6.59 40.08
N ALA A 27 -16.24 -5.38 39.58
CA ALA A 27 -14.99 -4.70 39.95
C ALA A 27 -14.92 -4.42 41.45
N PRO A 28 -13.69 -4.34 42.01
CA PRO A 28 -13.48 -3.73 43.31
C PRO A 28 -14.10 -2.32 43.38
N PRO A 29 -14.86 -1.97 44.43
CA PRO A 29 -15.53 -0.67 44.54
C PRO A 29 -14.57 0.53 44.54
N ASP A 30 -13.31 0.31 44.89
CA ASP A 30 -12.24 1.30 44.96
C ASP A 30 -11.15 1.07 43.89
N LEU A 31 -11.49 0.42 42.78
CA LEU A 31 -10.59 0.23 41.65
C LEU A 31 -10.07 1.59 41.13
N LEU A 32 -8.75 1.80 41.18
CA LEU A 32 -8.08 2.95 40.61
C LEU A 32 -7.47 2.55 39.26
N ILE A 33 -7.83 3.26 38.20
CA ILE A 33 -7.36 2.98 36.85
C ILE A 33 -6.41 4.09 36.42
N LEU A 34 -5.15 3.72 36.15
CA LEU A 34 -4.05 4.62 35.83
C LEU A 34 -3.48 4.34 34.44
N THR A 35 -3.00 5.39 33.78
CA THR A 35 -2.27 5.30 32.51
C THR A 35 -1.36 6.52 32.31
N GLU A 36 -0.65 6.57 31.19
CA GLU A 36 0.23 7.68 30.82
C GLU A 36 -0.12 8.26 29.43
N ASP A 37 0.69 9.20 28.93
CA ASP A 37 0.62 9.66 27.54
C ASP A 37 1.56 8.79 26.67
N TYR A 38 0.99 7.79 26.01
CA TYR A 38 1.67 6.78 25.18
C TYR A 38 0.88 6.52 23.89
N ALA A 39 0.70 7.56 23.06
CA ALA A 39 -0.02 7.43 21.80
C ALA A 39 0.68 6.46 20.82
N PRO A 40 -0.05 5.70 19.99
CA PRO A 40 -1.51 5.73 19.78
C PRO A 40 -2.30 4.84 20.77
N PHE A 41 -1.67 4.32 21.82
CA PHE A 41 -2.28 3.32 22.72
C PHE A 41 -3.14 3.94 23.81
N ASN A 42 -2.66 5.02 24.44
CA ASN A 42 -3.40 5.79 25.43
C ASN A 42 -2.90 7.24 25.42
N TYR A 43 -3.77 8.18 25.09
CA TYR A 43 -3.40 9.59 24.99
C TYR A 43 -4.63 10.49 25.07
N VAL A 44 -4.42 11.78 25.31
CA VAL A 44 -5.49 12.78 25.29
C VAL A 44 -5.44 13.56 23.99
N GLU A 45 -6.60 13.64 23.34
CA GLU A 45 -6.84 14.48 22.17
C GLU A 45 -8.24 15.08 22.28
N ASP A 46 -8.37 16.36 21.95
CA ASP A 46 -9.63 17.11 22.11
C ASP A 46 -10.22 17.05 23.54
N ASN A 47 -9.36 17.02 24.56
CA ASN A 47 -9.71 16.84 25.98
C ASN A 47 -10.42 15.49 26.31
N GLN A 48 -10.30 14.49 25.44
CA GLN A 48 -10.82 13.15 25.69
C GLN A 48 -9.69 12.13 25.71
N LEU A 49 -9.76 11.18 26.64
CA LEU A 49 -8.86 10.02 26.65
C LEU A 49 -9.25 9.08 25.51
N LYS A 50 -8.31 8.82 24.61
CA LYS A 50 -8.44 7.99 23.42
C LYS A 50 -7.26 7.00 23.32
N GLY A 51 -7.36 6.08 22.36
CA GLY A 51 -6.30 5.13 22.04
C GLY A 51 -6.72 3.67 22.15
N ILE A 52 -5.88 2.82 21.60
CA ILE A 52 -6.12 1.37 21.47
C ILE A 52 -6.41 0.72 22.83
N SER A 53 -5.54 0.93 23.83
CA SER A 53 -5.68 0.32 25.15
C SER A 53 -6.90 0.85 25.90
N VAL A 54 -7.23 2.13 25.70
CA VAL A 54 -8.39 2.77 26.32
C VAL A 54 -9.67 2.12 25.81
N GLU A 55 -9.78 1.95 24.49
CA GLU A 55 -10.95 1.32 23.87
C GLU A 55 -11.05 -0.18 24.15
N ILE A 56 -9.93 -0.91 24.18
CA ILE A 56 -9.93 -2.32 24.56
C ILE A 56 -10.45 -2.49 25.99
N LEU A 57 -9.95 -1.68 26.93
CA LEU A 57 -10.34 -1.78 28.34
C LEU A 57 -11.80 -1.37 28.57
N GLU A 58 -12.23 -0.27 27.96
CA GLU A 58 -13.64 0.18 27.99
C GLU A 58 -14.59 -0.87 27.43
N SER A 59 -14.27 -1.46 26.26
CA SER A 59 -15.08 -2.51 25.65
C SER A 59 -15.09 -3.78 26.51
N ALA A 60 -13.96 -4.17 27.10
CA ALA A 60 -13.93 -5.32 28.01
C ALA A 60 -14.86 -5.13 29.21
N PHE A 61 -14.86 -3.94 29.84
CA PHE A 61 -15.82 -3.63 30.91
C PHE A 61 -17.27 -3.63 30.41
N HIS A 62 -17.53 -3.14 29.20
CA HIS A 62 -18.86 -3.20 28.61
C HIS A 62 -19.37 -4.65 28.44
N HIS A 63 -18.54 -5.56 27.94
CA HIS A 63 -18.87 -6.99 27.80
C HIS A 63 -19.06 -7.71 29.16
N MET A 64 -18.51 -7.13 30.24
CA MET A 64 -18.71 -7.60 31.60
C MET A 64 -19.97 -7.01 32.27
N ASP A 65 -20.82 -6.30 31.51
CA ASP A 65 -21.99 -5.55 31.99
C ASP A 65 -21.61 -4.46 33.03
N MET A 66 -20.42 -3.87 32.89
CA MET A 66 -19.90 -2.85 33.78
C MET A 66 -19.93 -1.46 33.12
N ASP A 67 -20.56 -0.51 33.82
CA ASP A 67 -20.69 0.88 33.36
C ASP A 67 -19.56 1.75 33.96
N ILE A 68 -18.32 1.50 33.54
CA ILE A 68 -17.14 2.30 33.92
C ILE A 68 -16.83 3.31 32.82
N SER A 69 -17.04 4.60 33.11
CA SER A 69 -16.73 5.71 32.17
C SER A 69 -15.22 5.98 32.08
N ARG A 70 -14.76 6.41 30.89
CA ARG A 70 -13.38 6.91 30.67
C ARG A 70 -12.99 8.05 31.62
N ASP A 71 -13.94 8.81 32.14
CA ASP A 71 -13.68 9.86 33.13
C ASP A 71 -13.06 9.32 34.44
N SER A 72 -13.20 8.02 34.70
CA SER A 72 -12.57 7.33 35.83
C SER A 72 -11.12 6.92 35.59
N PHE A 73 -10.62 7.06 34.35
CA PHE A 73 -9.25 6.68 34.00
C PHE A 73 -8.34 7.89 34.21
N HIS A 74 -7.29 7.73 35.01
CA HIS A 74 -6.39 8.82 35.35
C HIS A 74 -5.09 8.74 34.54
N LEU A 75 -4.87 9.73 33.68
CA LEU A 75 -3.62 9.92 32.96
C LEU A 75 -2.64 10.74 33.82
N GLY A 76 -1.41 10.25 33.96
CA GLY A 76 -0.35 10.93 34.71
C GLY A 76 1.06 10.52 34.25
N PRO A 77 2.11 11.01 34.93
CA PRO A 77 3.49 10.62 34.65
C PRO A 77 3.70 9.11 34.90
N TRP A 78 4.40 8.42 33.99
CA TRP A 78 4.66 6.97 34.08
C TRP A 78 5.18 6.55 35.46
N ALA A 79 6.24 7.18 35.95
CA ALA A 79 6.91 6.76 37.18
C ALA A 79 5.97 6.84 38.39
N GLU A 80 5.11 7.86 38.47
CA GLU A 80 4.12 8.01 39.55
C GLU A 80 3.01 6.94 39.44
N GLY A 81 2.52 6.68 38.22
CA GLY A 81 1.53 5.63 37.97
C GLY A 81 2.06 4.24 38.33
N TYR A 82 3.28 3.93 37.92
CA TYR A 82 3.97 2.67 38.22
C TYR A 82 4.20 2.49 39.73
N GLU A 83 4.76 3.50 40.40
CA GLU A 83 4.97 3.46 41.85
C GLU A 83 3.65 3.29 42.62
N THR A 84 2.58 3.97 42.18
CA THR A 84 1.24 3.84 42.78
C THR A 84 0.67 2.44 42.60
N ALA A 85 0.81 1.85 41.41
CA ALA A 85 0.33 0.50 41.11
C ALA A 85 1.05 -0.60 41.89
N LEU A 86 2.27 -0.35 42.39
CA LEU A 86 3.01 -1.28 43.25
C LEU A 86 2.56 -1.25 44.72
N ILE A 87 1.99 -0.14 45.19
CA ILE A 87 1.75 0.08 46.62
C ILE A 87 0.26 0.13 46.99
N ARG A 88 -0.61 0.55 46.08
CA ARG A 88 -2.02 0.77 46.35
C ARG A 88 -2.83 -0.44 45.89
N ASN A 89 -3.50 -1.09 46.82
CA ASN A 89 -4.46 -2.16 46.55
C ASN A 89 -5.51 -1.74 45.51
N ASN A 90 -6.02 -2.70 44.74
CA ASN A 90 -7.04 -2.47 43.71
C ASN A 90 -6.65 -1.35 42.74
N THR A 91 -5.42 -1.38 42.24
CA THR A 91 -4.93 -0.46 41.21
C THR A 91 -4.65 -1.23 39.93
N LEU A 92 -5.16 -0.71 38.81
CA LEU A 92 -4.86 -1.15 37.45
C LEU A 92 -4.00 -0.09 36.78
N LEU A 93 -2.79 -0.46 36.36
CA LEU A 93 -2.00 0.31 35.40
C LEU A 93 -2.08 -0.40 34.05
N PHE A 94 -2.50 0.28 33.00
CA PHE A 94 -2.67 -0.33 31.69
C PHE A 94 -1.69 0.22 30.64
N THR A 95 -1.41 -0.61 29.63
CA THR A 95 -0.27 -0.47 28.70
C THR A 95 1.05 -0.60 29.45
N THR A 96 1.26 -1.75 30.08
CA THR A 96 2.47 -2.04 30.86
C THR A 96 3.22 -3.23 30.29
N ALA A 97 4.49 -3.02 29.95
CA ALA A 97 5.33 -4.06 29.39
C ALA A 97 5.54 -5.18 30.41
N ARG A 98 5.20 -6.40 30.02
CA ARG A 98 5.38 -7.61 30.83
C ARG A 98 6.77 -8.19 30.55
N ILE A 99 7.68 -7.91 31.47
CA ILE A 99 9.08 -8.36 31.43
C ILE A 99 9.40 -9.24 32.65
N PRO A 100 10.42 -10.12 32.60
CA PRO A 100 10.73 -11.07 33.67
C PRO A 100 10.84 -10.44 35.07
N GLU A 101 11.42 -9.25 35.17
CA GLU A 101 11.63 -8.50 36.41
C GLU A 101 10.32 -8.05 37.06
N ARG A 102 9.26 -7.88 36.26
CA ARG A 102 7.94 -7.41 36.72
C ARG A 102 6.95 -8.54 36.95
N GLU A 103 7.27 -9.77 36.55
CA GLU A 103 6.32 -10.89 36.53
C GLU A 103 5.66 -11.13 37.90
N HIS A 104 6.43 -11.00 38.98
CA HIS A 104 5.98 -11.21 40.35
C HIS A 104 5.34 -9.97 41.01
N LEU A 105 5.37 -8.82 40.35
CA LEU A 105 4.90 -7.54 40.90
C LEU A 105 3.42 -7.30 40.64
N PHE A 106 2.83 -7.96 39.64
CA PHE A 106 1.46 -7.73 39.20
C PHE A 106 0.72 -9.03 38.90
N THR A 107 -0.61 -8.94 38.90
CA THR A 107 -1.48 -9.93 38.27
C THR A 107 -1.85 -9.41 36.88
N TRP A 108 -1.57 -10.19 35.84
CA TRP A 108 -1.63 -9.73 34.45
C TRP A 108 -2.91 -10.16 33.74
N ALA A 109 -3.50 -9.26 32.94
CA ALA A 109 -4.53 -9.60 31.95
C ALA A 109 -4.17 -9.04 30.57
N GLY A 110 -4.33 -9.84 29.53
CA GLY A 110 -3.88 -9.50 28.17
C GLY A 110 -3.28 -10.71 27.42
N PRO A 111 -2.43 -10.49 26.41
CA PRO A 111 -1.81 -9.21 26.03
C PRO A 111 -2.79 -8.25 25.35
N LEU A 112 -2.53 -6.95 25.48
CA LEU A 112 -3.24 -5.89 24.75
C LEU A 112 -2.68 -5.73 23.34
N PHE A 113 -1.35 -5.72 23.20
CA PHE A 113 -0.64 -5.68 21.93
C PHE A 113 0.85 -5.98 22.17
N THR A 114 1.60 -6.13 21.09
CA THR A 114 3.05 -6.37 21.06
C THR A 114 3.72 -5.06 20.64
N ASP A 115 4.63 -4.57 21.46
CA ASP A 115 5.37 -3.33 21.26
C ASP A 115 6.84 -3.61 20.95
N LYS A 116 7.35 -2.93 19.93
CA LYS A 116 8.75 -2.98 19.53
C LYS A 116 9.51 -1.86 20.24
N LYS A 117 10.52 -2.23 21.02
CA LYS A 117 11.40 -1.29 21.74
C LYS A 117 12.68 -1.08 20.95
N VAL A 118 13.02 0.19 20.74
CA VAL A 118 14.12 0.62 19.88
C VAL A 118 14.96 1.68 20.56
N LEU A 119 16.16 1.90 20.01
CA LEU A 119 16.95 3.08 20.27
C LEU A 119 16.74 4.10 19.14
N PHE A 120 16.33 5.31 19.51
CA PHE A 120 16.21 6.47 18.63
C PHE A 120 17.48 7.31 18.66
N GLY A 121 17.97 7.73 17.49
CA GLY A 121 19.13 8.60 17.34
C GLY A 121 18.91 9.65 16.24
N ILE A 122 19.85 10.59 16.10
CA ILE A 122 19.80 11.68 15.11
C ILE A 122 20.64 11.32 13.87
N ALA A 123 20.01 11.27 12.70
CA ALA A 123 20.65 11.10 11.41
C ALA A 123 21.62 12.26 11.11
N GLY A 124 22.82 11.95 10.62
CA GLY A 124 23.89 12.93 10.38
C GLY A 124 24.95 13.03 11.50
N HIS A 125 24.73 12.43 12.68
CA HIS A 125 25.78 12.21 13.70
C HIS A 125 26.64 10.96 13.41
N GLU A 126 26.95 10.72 12.13
CA GLU A 126 27.38 9.43 11.56
C GLU A 126 28.73 8.88 12.04
N THR A 127 29.57 9.64 12.75
CA THR A 127 30.87 9.09 13.19
C THR A 127 30.77 8.17 14.41
N HIS A 128 29.61 8.11 15.08
CA HIS A 128 29.43 7.32 16.30
C HIS A 128 28.29 6.28 16.24
N LEU A 129 27.28 6.45 15.39
CA LEU A 129 26.07 5.60 15.31
C LEU A 129 26.12 4.50 14.23
N THR A 130 27.27 3.84 14.07
CA THR A 130 27.46 2.77 13.05
C THR A 130 27.70 1.40 13.66
N SER A 131 27.74 1.29 14.98
CA SER A 131 28.02 0.04 15.68
C SER A 131 26.74 -0.75 15.90
N SER A 132 26.76 -2.05 15.58
CA SER A 132 25.72 -2.98 16.02
C SER A 132 25.87 -3.33 17.51
N ASP A 133 26.92 -2.86 18.18
CA ASP A 133 27.16 -3.07 19.61
C ASP A 133 26.56 -1.92 20.43
N ILE A 134 25.51 -2.25 21.20
CA ILE A 134 24.80 -1.33 22.08
C ILE A 134 25.69 -0.63 23.12
N THR A 135 26.81 -1.25 23.53
CA THR A 135 27.72 -0.71 24.56
C THR A 135 28.48 0.53 24.10
N SER A 136 28.45 0.82 22.79
CA SER A 136 29.07 1.99 22.18
C SER A 136 28.32 3.30 22.43
N TYR A 137 27.11 3.23 23.01
CA TYR A 137 26.20 4.37 23.11
C TYR A 137 25.94 4.82 24.55
N ARG A 138 25.86 6.13 24.76
CA ARG A 138 25.25 6.73 25.96
C ARG A 138 23.75 6.74 25.77
N ILE A 139 23.07 5.87 26.49
CA ILE A 139 21.63 5.64 26.32
C ILE A 139 20.90 6.48 27.35
N VAL A 140 19.88 7.24 26.95
CA VAL A 140 18.91 7.81 27.88
C VAL A 140 17.66 6.93 27.90
N ALA A 141 17.10 6.71 29.09
CA ALA A 141 15.84 6.00 29.29
C ALA A 141 15.02 6.67 30.40
N ILE A 142 13.71 6.44 30.40
CA ILE A 142 12.80 7.05 31.37
C ILE A 142 12.84 6.26 32.70
N ARG A 143 12.79 6.97 33.82
CA ARG A 143 12.77 6.36 35.16
C ARG A 143 11.62 5.37 35.28
N ASN A 144 11.94 4.17 35.78
CA ASN A 144 11.02 3.04 35.95
C ASN A 144 10.37 2.53 34.65
N ASP A 145 10.73 3.05 33.47
CA ASP A 145 10.22 2.54 32.20
C ASP A 145 10.90 1.22 31.80
N SER A 146 10.17 0.42 31.04
CA SER A 146 10.66 -0.83 30.46
C SER A 146 11.89 -0.64 29.57
N GLY A 147 12.00 0.49 28.85
CA GLY A 147 13.13 0.79 27.97
C GLY A 147 14.46 0.87 28.71
N LEU A 148 14.47 1.17 30.02
CA LEU A 148 15.67 1.15 30.85
C LEU A 148 16.17 -0.29 31.07
N GLN A 149 15.29 -1.18 31.53
CA GLN A 149 15.64 -2.58 31.79
C GLN A 149 16.01 -3.31 30.50
N LEU A 150 15.24 -3.10 29.44
CA LEU A 150 15.47 -3.77 28.15
C LEU A 150 16.77 -3.33 27.48
N ALA A 151 17.20 -2.07 27.67
CA ALA A 151 18.53 -1.65 27.20
C ALA A 151 19.66 -2.38 27.96
N ILE A 152 19.49 -2.61 29.26
CA ILE A 152 20.44 -3.38 30.09
C ILE A 152 20.48 -4.84 29.65
N ASP A 153 19.31 -5.46 29.44
CA ASP A 153 19.20 -6.84 28.99
C ASP A 153 19.78 -7.05 27.59
N ALA A 154 19.66 -6.04 26.72
CA ALA A 154 20.29 -6.01 25.40
C ALA A 154 21.83 -5.87 25.46
N GLY A 155 22.41 -5.57 26.63
CA GLY A 155 23.85 -5.66 26.89
C GLY A 155 24.51 -4.38 27.37
N THR A 156 23.79 -3.26 27.55
CA THR A 156 24.40 -2.03 28.08
C THR A 156 24.70 -2.15 29.58
N SER A 157 25.72 -1.42 30.07
CA SER A 157 25.97 -1.33 31.51
C SER A 157 24.95 -0.41 32.17
N PRO A 158 24.41 -0.74 33.36
CA PRO A 158 23.53 0.16 34.11
C PRO A 158 24.12 1.56 34.33
N ASP A 159 25.45 1.66 34.49
CA ASP A 159 26.15 2.93 34.69
C ASP A 159 26.22 3.80 33.42
N GLN A 160 25.92 3.24 32.24
CA GLN A 160 25.89 3.95 30.95
C GLN A 160 24.49 4.47 30.59
N VAL A 161 23.46 4.11 31.37
CA VAL A 161 22.09 4.57 31.14
C VAL A 161 21.83 5.86 31.94
N ILE A 162 21.59 6.94 31.22
CA ILE A 162 21.16 8.21 31.78
C ILE A 162 19.66 8.13 32.03
N VAL A 163 19.24 8.42 33.26
CA VAL A 163 17.82 8.38 33.64
C VAL A 163 17.19 9.77 33.46
N ALA A 164 16.11 9.84 32.68
CA ALA A 164 15.27 11.01 32.51
C ALA A 164 13.90 10.82 33.18
N GLU A 165 13.22 11.91 33.52
CA GLU A 165 11.90 11.89 34.17
C GLU A 165 10.75 11.93 33.14
N THR A 166 11.00 12.44 31.93
CA THR A 166 9.97 12.59 30.89
C THR A 166 10.53 12.33 29.49
N PRO A 167 9.69 11.94 28.51
CA PRO A 167 10.11 11.81 27.12
C PRO A 167 10.75 13.09 26.56
N GLY A 168 10.16 14.26 26.86
CA GLY A 168 10.70 15.54 26.39
C GLY A 168 12.10 15.85 26.91
N GLN A 169 12.39 15.46 28.16
CA GLN A 169 13.75 15.58 28.71
C GLN A 169 14.72 14.62 28.01
N ALA A 170 14.33 13.37 27.77
CA ALA A 170 15.17 12.39 27.08
C ALA A 170 15.49 12.83 25.65
N ILE A 171 14.48 13.30 24.90
CA ILE A 171 14.64 13.83 23.53
C ILE A 171 15.62 15.01 23.52
N ALA A 172 15.45 15.98 24.43
CA ALA A 172 16.35 17.13 24.53
C ALA A 172 17.80 16.71 24.84
N MET A 173 18.02 15.65 25.62
CA MET A 173 19.35 15.10 25.89
C MET A 173 20.00 14.48 24.65
N VAL A 174 19.21 13.88 23.75
CA VAL A 174 19.73 13.40 22.46
C VAL A 174 20.04 14.57 21.54
N GLU A 175 19.14 15.56 21.43
CA GLU A 175 19.35 16.74 20.57
C GLU A 175 20.58 17.57 20.96
N ASN A 176 20.88 17.67 22.27
CA ASN A 176 22.02 18.44 22.75
C ASN A 176 23.32 17.61 22.92
N GLY A 177 23.28 16.32 22.58
CA GLY A 177 24.43 15.40 22.66
C GLY A 177 24.82 14.95 24.07
N THR A 178 23.96 15.15 25.08
CA THR A 178 24.16 14.59 26.44
C THR A 178 24.02 13.07 26.42
N ALA A 179 23.07 12.55 25.66
CA ALA A 179 22.93 11.16 25.30
C ALA A 179 23.14 11.01 23.79
N ASP A 180 23.58 9.83 23.35
CA ASP A 180 23.67 9.53 21.93
C ASP A 180 22.31 9.08 21.39
N VAL A 181 21.57 8.34 22.22
CA VAL A 181 20.39 7.57 21.79
C VAL A 181 19.35 7.46 22.91
N TRP A 182 18.07 7.40 22.56
CA TRP A 182 16.95 7.26 23.50
C TRP A 182 16.26 5.91 23.36
N SER A 183 16.18 5.14 24.45
CA SER A 183 15.47 3.85 24.52
C SER A 183 13.99 4.06 24.78
N TYR A 184 13.12 3.61 23.87
CA TYR A 184 11.67 3.73 23.99
C TYR A 184 10.90 2.81 23.03
N GLY A 185 9.57 2.74 23.17
CA GLY A 185 8.73 2.06 22.17
C GLY A 185 8.67 2.83 20.85
N GLU A 186 8.70 2.11 19.73
CA GLU A 186 8.88 2.72 18.41
C GLU A 186 7.73 3.66 18.04
N MET A 187 6.49 3.19 18.16
CA MET A 187 5.31 3.96 17.73
C MET A 187 5.10 5.19 18.63
N ALA A 188 5.18 4.99 19.94
CA ALA A 188 5.05 6.07 20.91
C ALA A 188 6.22 7.06 20.83
N GLY A 189 7.43 6.58 20.60
CA GLY A 189 8.62 7.40 20.44
C GLY A 189 8.50 8.37 19.28
N ARG A 190 8.03 7.91 18.11
CA ARG A 190 7.80 8.77 16.94
C ARG A 190 6.84 9.92 17.25
N ARG A 191 5.77 9.65 18.04
CA ARG A 191 4.83 10.69 18.48
C ARG A 191 5.49 11.68 19.42
N MET A 192 6.23 11.20 20.42
CA MET A 192 6.90 12.06 21.39
C MET A 192 7.99 12.92 20.75
N ILE A 193 8.76 12.36 19.80
CA ILE A 193 9.71 13.11 18.97
C ILE A 193 8.98 14.23 18.23
N SER A 194 7.88 13.92 17.54
CA SER A 194 7.09 14.94 16.82
C SER A 194 6.55 16.04 17.75
N LYS A 195 6.29 15.72 19.02
CA LYS A 195 5.75 16.65 20.03
C LYS A 195 6.81 17.52 20.69
N TYR A 196 8.00 16.98 20.96
CA TYR A 196 9.01 17.64 21.80
C TYR A 196 10.32 18.01 21.09
N ALA A 197 10.69 17.32 20.01
CA ALA A 197 11.93 17.59 19.29
C ALA A 197 11.85 18.93 18.55
N GLN A 198 12.97 19.65 18.51
CA GLN A 198 13.11 20.84 17.67
C GLN A 198 13.17 20.47 16.19
N ASN A 199 13.84 19.35 15.86
CA ASN A 199 13.99 18.85 14.49
C ASN A 199 13.58 17.38 14.40
N PRO A 200 12.27 17.07 14.44
CA PRO A 200 11.79 15.69 14.51
C PRO A 200 12.20 14.83 13.30
N GLY A 201 12.31 15.43 12.11
CA GLY A 201 12.71 14.72 10.89
C GLY A 201 14.15 14.19 10.88
N LEU A 202 14.99 14.60 11.85
CA LEU A 202 16.34 14.06 12.00
C LEU A 202 16.36 12.79 12.85
N PHE A 203 15.33 12.50 13.63
CA PHE A 203 15.31 11.29 14.46
C PHE A 203 14.93 10.05 13.65
N ALA A 204 15.65 8.97 13.87
CA ALA A 204 15.35 7.66 13.31
C ALA A 204 15.61 6.56 14.35
N PRO A 205 14.82 5.46 14.35
CA PRO A 205 15.22 4.26 15.05
C PRO A 205 16.40 3.62 14.30
N PHE A 206 17.44 3.22 15.02
CA PHE A 206 18.64 2.61 14.41
C PHE A 206 18.95 1.20 14.94
N MET A 207 18.34 0.80 16.05
CA MET A 207 18.54 -0.52 16.67
C MET A 207 17.28 -0.98 17.39
N GLU A 208 16.83 -2.20 17.14
CA GLU A 208 15.83 -2.90 17.96
C GLU A 208 16.53 -3.55 19.15
N ILE A 209 15.98 -3.37 20.36
CA ILE A 209 16.53 -3.94 21.59
C ILE A 209 15.66 -5.06 22.16
N ALA A 210 14.35 -5.00 21.91
CA ALA A 210 13.42 -6.04 22.32
C ALA A 210 12.07 -5.89 21.60
N THR A 211 11.33 -6.99 21.55
CA THR A 211 9.89 -7.01 21.25
C THR A 211 9.18 -7.60 22.46
N VAL A 212 8.24 -6.86 23.06
CA VAL A 212 7.57 -7.22 24.32
C VAL A 212 6.07 -7.03 24.21
N ASP A 213 5.30 -7.83 24.94
CA ASP A 213 3.85 -7.66 25.02
C ASP A 213 3.47 -6.67 26.14
N GLU A 214 2.52 -5.80 25.82
CA GLU A 214 1.92 -4.82 26.73
C GLU A 214 0.63 -5.39 27.34
N TYR A 215 0.45 -5.23 28.64
CA TYR A 215 -0.64 -5.86 29.41
C TYR A 215 -1.39 -4.84 30.29
N LEU A 216 -2.51 -5.31 30.85
CA LEU A 216 -3.11 -4.76 32.06
C LEU A 216 -2.36 -5.31 33.28
N ALA A 217 -1.78 -4.42 34.09
CA ALA A 217 -1.06 -4.74 35.30
C ALA A 217 -1.93 -4.40 36.53
N PHE A 218 -2.53 -5.42 37.14
CA PHE A 218 -3.30 -5.27 38.36
C PHE A 218 -2.40 -5.47 39.59
N HIS A 219 -2.61 -4.66 40.63
CA HIS A 219 -1.99 -4.89 41.93
C HIS A 219 -2.31 -6.32 42.43
N PRO A 220 -1.37 -7.07 43.03
CA PRO A 220 -1.57 -8.46 43.47
C PRO A 220 -2.76 -8.72 44.40
N ASP A 221 -3.17 -7.70 45.16
CA ASP A 221 -4.35 -7.78 46.04
C ASP A 221 -5.71 -7.62 45.31
N THR A 222 -5.71 -7.36 44.00
CA THR A 222 -6.95 -7.30 43.20
C THR A 222 -7.57 -8.70 43.12
N ASP A 223 -8.91 -8.81 43.20
CA ASP A 223 -9.60 -10.10 43.14
C ASP A 223 -9.17 -10.92 41.90
N PRO A 224 -8.51 -12.08 42.08
CA PRO A 224 -8.04 -12.89 40.96
C PRO A 224 -9.15 -13.38 40.03
N ALA A 225 -10.38 -13.56 40.55
CA ALA A 225 -11.52 -13.94 39.72
C ALA A 225 -11.89 -12.81 38.76
N PHE A 226 -11.84 -11.56 39.22
CA PHE A 226 -12.09 -10.38 38.39
C PHE A 226 -11.04 -10.25 37.29
N VAL A 227 -9.76 -10.36 37.65
CA VAL A 227 -8.65 -10.29 36.67
C VAL A 227 -8.75 -11.41 35.63
N ALA A 228 -9.10 -12.62 36.06
CA ALA A 228 -9.32 -13.75 35.15
C ALA A 228 -10.49 -13.52 34.18
N THR A 229 -11.59 -12.90 34.65
CA THR A 229 -12.71 -12.52 33.78
C THR A 229 -12.30 -11.46 32.77
N VAL A 230 -11.60 -10.39 33.18
CA VAL A 230 -11.09 -9.36 32.25
C VAL A 230 -10.18 -9.99 31.19
N ASN A 231 -9.27 -10.88 31.61
CA ASN A 231 -8.37 -11.58 30.69
C ASN A 231 -9.13 -12.44 29.67
N GLU A 232 -10.16 -13.15 30.13
CA GLU A 232 -11.01 -13.96 29.26
C GLU A 232 -11.79 -13.11 28.26
N THR A 233 -12.37 -11.98 28.71
CA THR A 233 -13.10 -11.06 27.84
C THR A 233 -12.20 -10.49 26.75
N ILE A 234 -10.99 -10.04 27.08
CA ILE A 234 -10.03 -9.54 26.07
C ILE A 234 -9.66 -10.65 25.08
N ARG A 235 -9.47 -11.89 25.55
CA ARG A 235 -9.22 -13.05 24.70
C ARG A 235 -10.38 -13.30 23.73
N GLU A 236 -11.62 -13.23 24.21
CA GLU A 236 -12.82 -13.35 23.39
C GLU A 236 -12.92 -12.21 22.37
N MET A 237 -12.68 -10.96 22.76
CA MET A 237 -12.69 -9.81 21.84
C MET A 237 -11.68 -9.92 20.70
N ARG A 238 -10.54 -10.61 20.92
CA ARG A 238 -9.54 -10.90 19.88
C ARG A 238 -10.01 -11.95 18.88
N GLN A 239 -10.82 -12.92 19.32
CA GLN A 239 -11.14 -14.14 18.59
C GLN A 239 -12.58 -14.20 18.06
N ASN A 240 -13.49 -13.43 18.66
CA ASN A 240 -14.89 -13.44 18.31
C ASN A 240 -15.11 -12.62 17.03
N ARG A 241 -15.64 -13.29 16.01
CA ARG A 241 -15.86 -12.76 14.65
C ARG A 241 -17.33 -12.96 14.23
N ALA A 242 -18.24 -12.89 15.20
CA ALA A 242 -19.57 -13.49 15.12
C ALA A 242 -20.42 -13.00 13.94
N ILE A 243 -20.44 -11.70 13.65
CA ILE A 243 -21.35 -11.11 12.65
C ILE A 243 -20.60 -10.54 11.45
N GLU A 244 -19.49 -9.81 11.66
CA GLU A 244 -18.85 -9.03 10.59
C GLU A 244 -17.65 -9.72 9.91
N GLY A 245 -17.12 -10.83 10.46
CA GLY A 245 -15.89 -11.48 9.96
C GLY A 245 -14.60 -11.00 10.59
N VAL A 246 -14.66 -9.80 11.14
CA VAL A 246 -13.56 -9.14 11.82
C VAL A 246 -13.81 -9.17 13.33
N SER A 247 -12.75 -9.25 14.12
CA SER A 247 -12.86 -9.17 15.57
C SER A 247 -12.93 -7.71 16.01
N GLU A 248 -13.68 -7.44 17.09
CA GLU A 248 -13.77 -6.09 17.67
C GLU A 248 -12.38 -5.52 18.00
N TYR A 249 -11.47 -6.38 18.48
CA TYR A 249 -10.07 -6.03 18.66
C TYR A 249 -9.40 -5.51 17.38
N ALA A 250 -9.57 -6.20 16.24
CA ALA A 250 -9.00 -5.76 14.97
C ALA A 250 -9.64 -4.46 14.48
N GLN A 251 -10.93 -4.23 14.77
CA GLN A 251 -11.58 -2.95 14.47
C GLN A 251 -11.01 -1.81 15.29
N ILE A 252 -10.74 -2.04 16.58
CA ILE A 252 -10.06 -1.05 17.44
C ILE A 252 -8.67 -0.76 16.88
N LEU A 253 -7.87 -1.77 16.55
CA LEU A 253 -6.54 -1.56 15.96
C LEU A 253 -6.60 -0.74 14.67
N TYR A 254 -7.50 -1.06 13.75
CA TYR A 254 -7.63 -0.38 12.44
C TYR A 254 -8.00 1.10 12.54
N ARG A 255 -8.70 1.50 13.61
CA ARG A 255 -9.02 2.92 13.85
C ARG A 255 -7.78 3.76 14.15
N TYR A 256 -6.76 3.17 14.75
CA TYR A 256 -5.59 3.89 15.26
C TYR A 256 -4.30 3.56 14.51
N LEU A 257 -4.20 2.36 13.95
CA LEU A 257 -3.02 1.88 13.26
C LEU A 257 -3.31 1.78 11.76
N PRO A 258 -2.42 2.32 10.90
CA PRO A 258 -2.50 2.03 9.48
C PRO A 258 -2.32 0.53 9.22
N VAL A 259 -2.78 0.06 8.06
CA VAL A 259 -2.35 -1.24 7.55
C VAL A 259 -0.85 -1.15 7.29
N GLU A 260 -0.07 -1.96 7.98
CA GLU A 260 1.37 -2.02 7.87
C GLU A 260 1.77 -3.26 7.09
N CYS A 261 2.85 -3.18 6.33
CA CYS A 261 3.46 -4.32 5.65
C CYS A 261 4.68 -4.78 6.44
N HIS A 262 5.12 -6.02 6.24
CA HIS A 262 6.28 -6.55 6.94
C HIS A 262 7.09 -7.43 5.99
N GLU A 263 8.42 -7.26 5.96
CA GLU A 263 9.31 -8.10 5.14
C GLU A 263 8.94 -9.58 5.24
N ALA A 264 8.66 -10.20 4.10
CA ALA A 264 8.05 -11.52 4.07
C ALA A 264 9.12 -12.61 4.05
N ASP A 265 9.55 -13.06 5.23
CA ASP A 265 10.47 -14.21 5.39
C ASP A 265 9.90 -15.53 4.82
N ILE A 266 8.59 -15.56 4.57
CA ILE A 266 7.86 -16.70 4.00
C ILE A 266 7.72 -16.47 2.49
N THR A 267 8.18 -17.41 1.66
CA THR A 267 8.07 -17.34 0.19
C THR A 267 6.75 -17.92 -0.32
N PRO A 268 6.32 -17.60 -1.56
CA PRO A 268 5.15 -18.23 -2.17
C PRO A 268 5.27 -19.76 -2.24
N GLN A 269 6.49 -20.27 -2.50
CA GLN A 269 6.77 -21.70 -2.57
C GLN A 269 6.56 -22.40 -1.23
N MET A 270 6.99 -21.79 -0.12
CA MET A 270 6.76 -22.34 1.22
C MET A 270 5.26 -22.48 1.52
N VAL A 271 4.45 -21.51 1.09
CA VAL A 271 2.99 -21.55 1.26
C VAL A 271 2.38 -22.67 0.42
N THR A 272 2.72 -22.77 -0.87
CA THR A 272 2.15 -23.79 -1.76
C THR A 272 2.58 -25.20 -1.36
N ASP A 273 3.83 -25.39 -0.94
CA ASP A 273 4.33 -26.66 -0.42
C ASP A 273 3.56 -27.10 0.82
N LEU A 274 3.29 -26.18 1.75
CA LEU A 274 2.53 -26.49 2.96
C LEU A 274 1.07 -26.86 2.66
N VAL A 275 0.42 -26.15 1.72
CA VAL A 275 -0.93 -26.49 1.26
C VAL A 275 -0.95 -27.87 0.62
N ASN A 276 -0.01 -28.16 -0.29
CA ASN A 276 0.08 -29.44 -0.98
C ASN A 276 0.31 -30.61 -0.01
N LEU A 277 1.25 -30.44 0.93
CA LEU A 277 1.51 -31.42 2.00
C LEU A 277 0.26 -31.69 2.81
N THR A 278 -0.52 -30.66 3.11
CA THR A 278 -1.75 -30.79 3.90
C THR A 278 -2.86 -31.47 3.11
N CYS A 279 -3.01 -31.17 1.82
CA CYS A 279 -3.93 -31.90 0.95
C CYS A 279 -3.60 -33.40 0.92
N ASP A 280 -2.32 -33.77 0.78
CA ASP A 280 -1.90 -35.17 0.79
C ASP A 280 -2.18 -35.86 2.14
N ALA A 281 -2.03 -35.14 3.25
CA ALA A 281 -2.38 -35.64 4.58
C ALA A 281 -3.89 -35.90 4.72
N ILE A 282 -4.74 -34.96 4.26
CA ILE A 282 -6.20 -35.10 4.26
C ILE A 282 -6.66 -36.27 3.37
N ILE A 283 -6.05 -36.45 2.18
CA ILE A 283 -6.32 -37.59 1.29
C ILE A 283 -5.92 -38.92 1.95
N THR A 284 -4.89 -38.93 2.78
CA THR A 284 -4.40 -40.16 3.42
C THR A 284 -5.21 -40.52 4.66
N ASN A 285 -5.53 -39.55 5.52
CA ASN A 285 -6.28 -39.75 6.75
C ASN A 285 -6.90 -38.43 7.26
N THR A 286 -8.12 -38.13 6.85
CA THR A 286 -8.80 -36.86 7.16
C THR A 286 -8.90 -36.59 8.66
N SER A 287 -9.41 -37.55 9.46
CA SER A 287 -9.68 -37.33 10.89
C SER A 287 -8.41 -37.10 11.71
N ASP A 288 -7.34 -37.84 11.43
CA ASP A 288 -6.04 -37.66 12.10
C ASP A 288 -5.44 -36.29 11.73
N SER A 289 -5.45 -35.96 10.45
CA SER A 289 -4.93 -34.69 9.94
C SER A 289 -5.64 -33.48 10.57
N ILE A 290 -6.97 -33.47 10.62
CA ILE A 290 -7.74 -32.40 11.29
C ILE A 290 -7.35 -32.26 12.76
N THR A 291 -7.15 -33.38 13.46
CA THR A 291 -6.75 -33.36 14.89
C THR A 291 -5.36 -32.73 15.07
N ARG A 292 -4.40 -33.11 14.22
CA ARG A 292 -3.02 -32.61 14.27
C ARG A 292 -2.88 -31.15 13.83
N ILE A 293 -3.70 -30.73 12.86
CA ILE A 293 -3.81 -29.31 12.49
C ILE A 293 -4.29 -28.52 13.71
N ASN A 294 -5.39 -28.93 14.35
CA ASN A 294 -5.97 -28.19 15.48
C ASN A 294 -5.10 -28.20 16.76
N SER A 295 -4.10 -29.08 16.87
CA SER A 295 -3.10 -29.02 17.95
C SER A 295 -1.92 -28.08 17.64
N GLY A 296 -1.89 -27.47 16.45
CA GLY A 296 -0.78 -26.62 16.00
C GLY A 296 0.51 -27.42 15.77
N GLU A 297 0.40 -28.71 15.44
CA GLU A 297 1.57 -29.57 15.23
C GLU A 297 2.32 -29.17 13.94
N GLY A 298 3.66 -29.20 13.98
CA GLY A 298 4.48 -29.10 12.77
C GLY A 298 4.27 -30.31 11.84
N PRO A 299 4.18 -30.14 10.51
CA PRO A 299 4.46 -28.91 9.77
C PRO A 299 3.26 -27.97 9.56
N PHE A 300 2.06 -28.29 10.07
CA PHE A 300 0.83 -27.52 9.81
C PHE A 300 0.86 -26.10 10.41
N LYS A 301 1.68 -25.88 11.43
CA LYS A 301 2.12 -24.56 11.90
C LYS A 301 3.64 -24.57 11.98
N ASP A 302 4.29 -23.65 11.28
CA ASP A 302 5.74 -23.55 11.29
C ASP A 302 6.22 -23.02 12.66
N PRO A 303 7.15 -23.73 13.33
CA PRO A 303 7.63 -23.34 14.66
C PRO A 303 8.60 -22.14 14.65
N VAL A 304 9.17 -21.82 13.49
CA VAL A 304 10.11 -20.69 13.30
C VAL A 304 9.36 -19.48 12.75
N ASN A 305 8.48 -19.70 11.77
CA ASN A 305 7.72 -18.66 11.07
C ASN A 305 6.25 -18.72 11.47
N PRO A 306 5.83 -18.09 12.57
CA PRO A 306 4.46 -18.23 13.08
C PRO A 306 3.39 -17.73 12.10
N GLY A 307 3.77 -16.90 11.11
CA GLY A 307 2.89 -16.46 10.02
C GLY A 307 2.56 -17.55 8.97
N LEU A 308 3.30 -18.66 8.94
CA LEU A 308 3.09 -19.79 8.04
C LEU A 308 2.33 -20.92 8.76
N TYR A 309 1.03 -21.01 8.49
CA TYR A 309 0.15 -21.98 9.13
C TYR A 309 -1.07 -22.30 8.25
N VAL A 310 -1.63 -23.48 8.51
CA VAL A 310 -2.77 -24.03 7.76
C VAL A 310 -4.10 -23.69 8.42
N PHE A 311 -5.10 -23.43 7.59
CA PHE A 311 -6.50 -23.43 7.96
C PHE A 311 -7.35 -24.09 6.87
N VAL A 312 -8.42 -24.76 7.27
CA VAL A 312 -9.20 -25.63 6.37
C VAL A 312 -10.68 -25.33 6.51
N TYR A 313 -11.35 -25.15 5.38
CA TYR A 313 -12.80 -25.01 5.31
C TYR A 313 -13.43 -26.25 4.68
N ASN A 314 -14.69 -26.51 5.01
CA ASN A 314 -15.53 -27.38 4.19
C ASN A 314 -16.18 -26.59 3.02
N SER A 315 -16.85 -27.31 2.12
CA SER A 315 -17.58 -26.72 0.97
C SER A 315 -18.68 -25.71 1.31
N LYS A 316 -19.03 -25.53 2.59
CA LYS A 316 -20.01 -24.55 3.06
C LYS A 316 -19.37 -23.30 3.68
N GLY A 317 -18.04 -23.19 3.66
CA GLY A 317 -17.31 -22.08 4.26
C GLY A 317 -17.21 -22.14 5.79
N THR A 318 -17.41 -23.32 6.39
CA THR A 318 -17.19 -23.53 7.84
C THR A 318 -15.75 -24.01 8.08
N VAL A 319 -15.06 -23.39 9.03
CA VAL A 319 -13.72 -23.80 9.46
C VAL A 319 -13.80 -25.19 10.12
N VAL A 320 -13.09 -26.16 9.56
CA VAL A 320 -12.99 -27.53 10.11
C VAL A 320 -11.69 -27.76 10.85
N ALA A 321 -10.63 -27.03 10.49
CA ALA A 321 -9.37 -27.04 11.21
C ALA A 321 -8.65 -25.70 11.08
N HIS A 322 -7.91 -25.30 12.11
CA HIS A 322 -7.11 -24.07 12.09
C HIS A 322 -5.90 -24.19 13.03
N ALA A 323 -4.69 -24.15 12.47
CA ALA A 323 -3.47 -24.48 13.22
C ALA A 323 -2.98 -23.39 14.18
N ASP A 324 -3.37 -22.13 13.92
CA ASP A 324 -2.99 -21.01 14.78
C ASP A 324 -4.07 -20.66 15.83
N ASP A 325 -5.31 -20.47 15.39
CA ASP A 325 -6.49 -20.21 16.23
C ASP A 325 -7.58 -21.32 16.14
N PRO A 326 -7.45 -22.42 16.93
CA PRO A 326 -8.44 -23.50 16.97
C PRO A 326 -9.84 -23.06 17.43
N LEU A 327 -9.99 -21.88 18.03
CA LEU A 327 -11.30 -21.36 18.47
C LEU A 327 -12.15 -20.83 17.32
N LEU A 328 -11.61 -20.81 16.10
CA LEU A 328 -12.37 -20.55 14.87
C LEU A 328 -13.08 -21.80 14.35
N VAL A 329 -12.71 -23.00 14.81
CA VAL A 329 -13.31 -24.27 14.35
C VAL A 329 -14.81 -24.29 14.64
N GLY A 330 -15.60 -24.68 13.62
CA GLY A 330 -17.06 -24.70 13.65
C GLY A 330 -17.73 -23.38 13.26
N LYS A 331 -16.99 -22.27 13.14
CA LYS A 331 -17.54 -20.98 12.69
C LYS A 331 -17.62 -20.92 11.17
N ASN A 332 -18.68 -20.31 10.66
CA ASN A 332 -18.88 -20.06 9.23
C ASN A 332 -18.41 -18.65 8.84
N PHE A 333 -17.71 -18.56 7.71
CA PHE A 333 -17.08 -17.34 7.20
C PHE A 333 -17.58 -16.89 5.82
N SER A 334 -18.63 -17.51 5.28
CA SER A 334 -19.27 -16.97 4.08
C SER A 334 -19.89 -15.59 4.35
N LYS A 335 -19.76 -14.68 3.39
CA LYS A 335 -20.25 -13.28 3.46
C LYS A 335 -19.61 -12.46 4.56
N LYS A 336 -18.42 -12.84 5.00
CA LYS A 336 -17.67 -12.16 6.06
C LYS A 336 -16.45 -11.50 5.47
N ALA A 337 -16.40 -10.18 5.58
CA ALA A 337 -15.34 -9.36 5.02
C ALA A 337 -14.10 -9.35 5.93
N ASP A 338 -12.97 -8.97 5.35
CA ASP A 338 -11.85 -8.45 6.14
C ASP A 338 -12.13 -7.01 6.63
N ILE A 339 -11.16 -6.41 7.31
CA ILE A 339 -11.28 -5.07 7.89
C ILE A 339 -11.45 -3.94 6.86
N THR A 340 -11.08 -4.19 5.60
CA THR A 340 -11.21 -3.23 4.49
C THR A 340 -12.55 -3.35 3.77
N GLY A 341 -13.32 -4.41 4.08
CA GLY A 341 -14.60 -4.71 3.44
C GLY A 341 -14.52 -5.74 2.33
N LYS A 342 -13.34 -6.34 2.08
CA LYS A 342 -13.17 -7.36 1.04
C LYS A 342 -13.72 -8.72 1.49
N LEU A 343 -14.58 -9.33 0.67
CA LEU A 343 -15.20 -10.64 0.91
C LEU A 343 -14.28 -11.81 0.51
N TYR A 344 -13.03 -11.79 0.99
CA TYR A 344 -11.98 -12.71 0.54
C TYR A 344 -12.28 -14.19 0.78
N HIS A 345 -13.10 -14.53 1.79
CA HIS A 345 -13.52 -15.91 2.01
C HIS A 345 -14.39 -16.43 0.88
N ASP A 346 -15.33 -15.60 0.39
CA ASP A 346 -16.21 -15.99 -0.70
C ASP A 346 -15.41 -16.12 -2.01
N GLU A 347 -14.42 -15.26 -2.24
CA GLU A 347 -13.45 -15.40 -3.34
C GLU A 347 -12.68 -16.73 -3.27
N ILE A 348 -12.22 -17.14 -2.08
CA ILE A 348 -11.60 -18.46 -1.88
C ILE A 348 -12.59 -19.58 -2.25
N PHE A 349 -13.84 -19.48 -1.79
CA PHE A 349 -14.83 -20.56 -1.99
C PHE A 349 -15.25 -20.68 -3.45
N GLU A 350 -15.53 -19.57 -4.12
CA GLU A 350 -15.89 -19.52 -5.54
C GLU A 350 -14.70 -19.90 -6.42
N GLY A 351 -13.51 -19.38 -6.10
CA GLY A 351 -12.27 -19.69 -6.80
C GLY A 351 -11.87 -21.15 -6.66
N ALA A 352 -12.04 -21.76 -5.49
CA ALA A 352 -11.81 -23.20 -5.29
C ALA A 352 -12.80 -24.04 -6.10
N GLY A 353 -14.08 -23.65 -6.15
CA GLY A 353 -15.11 -24.35 -6.93
C GLY A 353 -14.92 -24.23 -8.46
N THR A 354 -14.36 -23.11 -8.93
CA THR A 354 -14.21 -22.82 -10.36
C THR A 354 -12.86 -23.28 -10.92
N TYR A 355 -11.77 -22.98 -10.19
CA TYR A 355 -10.40 -23.18 -10.67
C TYR A 355 -9.67 -24.29 -9.91
N GLY A 356 -10.20 -24.78 -8.80
CA GLY A 356 -9.57 -25.80 -7.95
C GLY A 356 -8.44 -25.25 -7.07
N THR A 357 -7.71 -24.24 -7.52
CA THR A 357 -6.63 -23.57 -6.79
C THR A 357 -6.56 -22.10 -7.15
N GLY A 358 -5.95 -21.28 -6.29
CA GLY A 358 -5.67 -19.89 -6.61
C GLY A 358 -5.08 -19.13 -5.42
N TRP A 359 -4.83 -17.85 -5.64
CA TRP A 359 -4.34 -16.92 -4.62
C TRP A 359 -5.39 -15.86 -4.34
N VAL A 360 -5.45 -15.40 -3.09
CA VAL A 360 -6.30 -14.28 -2.67
C VAL A 360 -5.51 -13.32 -1.78
N HIS A 361 -5.76 -12.03 -1.93
CA HIS A 361 -5.22 -10.97 -1.07
C HIS A 361 -6.29 -10.47 -0.12
N TYR A 362 -5.91 -10.22 1.13
CA TYR A 362 -6.79 -9.71 2.17
C TYR A 362 -5.97 -9.10 3.29
N VAL A 363 -6.63 -8.44 4.23
CA VAL A 363 -5.98 -7.81 5.37
C VAL A 363 -6.29 -8.58 6.66
N TYR A 364 -5.25 -8.92 7.43
CA TYR A 364 -5.40 -9.76 8.62
C TYR A 364 -4.41 -9.41 9.73
N THR A 365 -4.76 -9.78 10.96
CA THR A 365 -3.88 -9.66 12.13
C THR A 365 -2.71 -10.65 12.04
N HIS A 366 -1.52 -10.29 12.52
CA HIS A 366 -0.37 -11.19 12.58
C HIS A 366 -0.39 -12.04 13.87
N PRO A 367 -0.03 -13.35 13.83
CA PRO A 367 -0.12 -14.23 15.00
C PRO A 367 0.93 -13.91 16.09
N ALA A 368 2.08 -13.35 15.70
CA ALA A 368 3.18 -13.05 16.63
C ALA A 368 3.51 -11.56 16.75
N ARG A 369 2.69 -10.67 16.16
CA ARG A 369 2.93 -9.21 16.15
C ARG A 369 1.60 -8.48 16.14
N SER A 370 1.59 -7.28 16.71
CA SER A 370 0.38 -6.46 16.75
C SER A 370 0.33 -5.49 15.59
N GLY A 371 -0.85 -5.33 15.04
CA GLY A 371 -1.07 -4.59 13.81
C GLY A 371 -1.96 -5.37 12.87
N ILE A 372 -2.17 -4.76 11.72
CA ILE A 372 -3.05 -5.25 10.67
C ILE A 372 -2.23 -5.22 9.40
N TYR A 373 -2.15 -6.37 8.73
CA TYR A 373 -1.16 -6.58 7.67
C TYR A 373 -1.83 -7.13 6.42
N PRO A 374 -1.42 -6.69 5.21
CA PRO A 374 -1.80 -7.35 3.97
C PRO A 374 -1.24 -8.78 3.99
N LYS A 375 -2.07 -9.72 3.55
CA LYS A 375 -1.79 -11.15 3.51
C LYS A 375 -2.22 -11.71 2.17
N LYS A 376 -1.37 -12.53 1.57
CA LYS A 376 -1.64 -13.30 0.34
C LYS A 376 -1.74 -14.77 0.73
N ALA A 377 -2.87 -15.42 0.44
CA ALA A 377 -3.08 -16.83 0.76
C ALA A 377 -3.34 -17.67 -0.48
N TYR A 378 -2.76 -18.86 -0.50
CA TYR A 378 -3.00 -19.88 -1.52
C TYR A 378 -4.05 -20.86 -1.01
N TYR A 379 -5.04 -21.16 -1.84
CA TYR A 379 -6.04 -22.17 -1.56
C TYR A 379 -5.98 -23.32 -2.56
N ARG A 380 -6.36 -24.51 -2.10
CA ARG A 380 -6.54 -25.71 -2.93
C ARG A 380 -7.74 -26.52 -2.47
N LEU A 381 -8.60 -26.87 -3.42
CA LEU A 381 -9.68 -27.83 -3.24
C LEU A 381 -9.13 -29.26 -3.23
N VAL A 382 -9.58 -30.07 -2.27
CA VAL A 382 -9.23 -31.49 -2.15
C VAL A 382 -10.40 -32.30 -1.61
N THR A 383 -10.62 -33.49 -2.15
CA THR A 383 -11.58 -34.45 -1.58
C THR A 383 -10.84 -35.38 -0.62
N GLY A 384 -11.27 -35.42 0.64
CA GLY A 384 -10.70 -36.30 1.67
C GLY A 384 -11.06 -37.76 1.46
N ILE A 385 -10.44 -38.66 2.22
CA ILE A 385 -10.71 -40.11 2.14
C ILE A 385 -12.11 -40.49 2.65
N ASP A 386 -12.73 -39.60 3.41
CA ASP A 386 -14.13 -39.64 3.82
C ASP A 386 -15.11 -39.23 2.72
N GLY A 387 -14.62 -38.73 1.58
CA GLY A 387 -15.42 -38.36 0.41
C GLY A 387 -16.00 -36.94 0.48
N ASP A 388 -15.68 -36.17 1.52
CA ASP A 388 -16.06 -34.77 1.65
C ASP A 388 -15.00 -33.85 1.01
N ASP A 389 -15.45 -32.71 0.50
CA ASP A 389 -14.59 -31.68 -0.09
C ASP A 389 -14.11 -30.67 0.96
N TYR A 390 -12.82 -30.38 0.92
CA TYR A 390 -12.11 -29.45 1.78
C TYR A 390 -11.37 -28.41 0.96
N ILE A 391 -11.34 -27.18 1.45
CA ILE A 391 -10.51 -26.10 0.91
C ILE A 391 -9.40 -25.86 1.90
N VAL A 392 -8.19 -26.27 1.52
CA VAL A 392 -6.97 -26.12 2.33
C VAL A 392 -6.32 -24.80 1.97
N VAL A 393 -5.99 -24.00 2.99
CA VAL A 393 -5.46 -22.66 2.81
C VAL A 393 -4.25 -22.44 3.70
N SER A 394 -3.25 -21.74 3.19
CA SER A 394 -2.14 -21.16 3.94
C SER A 394 -1.76 -19.83 3.29
N GLY A 395 -1.05 -18.96 3.99
CA GLY A 395 -0.66 -17.68 3.42
C GLY A 395 0.62 -17.10 3.98
N ARG A 396 1.02 -15.98 3.37
CA ARG A 396 2.15 -15.15 3.77
C ARG A 396 1.70 -13.71 3.96
N TYR A 397 2.23 -13.06 4.98
CA TYR A 397 2.09 -11.60 5.10
C TYR A 397 2.94 -10.95 4.03
N MET A 398 2.43 -9.88 3.43
CA MET A 398 3.13 -9.25 2.32
C MET A 398 4.28 -8.40 2.85
N SER A 399 5.42 -8.56 2.17
CA SER A 399 6.52 -7.61 2.23
C SER A 399 5.96 -6.23 1.99
N CYS A 400 6.64 -5.22 2.53
CA CYS A 400 6.42 -3.89 2.01
C CYS A 400 6.76 -3.90 0.54
N ALA A 401 5.74 -4.02 -0.30
CA ALA A 401 5.68 -3.28 -1.55
C ALA A 401 5.53 -1.78 -1.21
N TYR A 402 6.48 -1.30 -0.39
CA TYR A 402 7.04 0.02 -0.38
C TYR A 402 6.05 1.15 -0.63
N LEU A 403 5.09 1.36 0.29
CA LEU A 403 4.34 2.61 0.33
C LEU A 403 5.23 3.72 0.88
N TRP A 404 5.72 4.55 -0.04
CA TRP A 404 6.44 5.75 0.32
C TRP A 404 5.49 6.94 0.26
N GLN A 405 5.06 7.37 1.44
CA GLN A 405 4.33 8.62 1.58
C GLN A 405 5.33 9.77 1.60
N SER A 406 4.97 10.86 0.92
CA SER A 406 5.72 12.11 1.00
C SER A 406 5.96 12.49 2.47
N PRO A 407 7.17 12.93 2.86
CA PRO A 407 7.46 13.39 4.23
C PRO A 407 6.56 14.55 4.69
N GLY A 408 5.92 15.26 3.76
CA GLY A 408 4.92 16.28 4.06
C GLY A 408 3.53 15.67 4.04
N GLY A 409 2.73 15.86 5.10
CA GLY A 409 1.30 15.50 5.14
C GLY A 409 0.42 16.36 4.22
N GLU A 410 0.90 16.63 3.02
CA GLU A 410 0.37 17.50 1.98
C GLU A 410 -0.37 16.66 0.91
N GLN A 411 -1.34 17.26 0.20
CA GLN A 411 -2.14 16.54 -0.80
C GLN A 411 -1.33 16.31 -2.08
N ASP A 412 -0.39 15.38 -2.02
CA ASP A 412 0.56 15.08 -3.09
C ASP A 412 -0.02 14.01 -4.03
N ARG A 413 0.22 14.21 -5.33
CA ARG A 413 -0.04 13.22 -6.37
C ARG A 413 1.21 13.01 -7.19
N SER A 414 1.75 11.79 -7.19
CA SER A 414 2.74 11.40 -8.17
C SER A 414 2.04 10.90 -9.43
N ILE A 415 2.59 11.24 -10.60
CA ILE A 415 2.03 10.92 -11.91
C ILE A 415 3.01 10.01 -12.67
N GLU A 416 4.24 10.44 -12.88
CA GLU A 416 5.22 9.63 -13.64
C GLU A 416 6.41 9.22 -12.78
N ILE A 417 7.03 8.09 -13.12
CA ILE A 417 8.22 7.55 -12.48
C ILE A 417 9.29 7.19 -13.50
N GLU A 418 10.54 7.48 -13.17
CA GLU A 418 11.69 7.04 -13.95
C GLU A 418 12.76 6.43 -13.03
N VAL A 419 13.32 5.30 -13.44
CA VAL A 419 14.32 4.54 -12.67
C VAL A 419 15.68 4.61 -13.35
N MET A 420 16.70 5.02 -12.60
CA MET A 420 18.07 5.07 -13.10
C MET A 420 18.77 3.70 -13.07
N PRO A 421 19.86 3.52 -13.84
CA PRO A 421 20.69 2.32 -13.77
C PRO A 421 21.30 2.03 -12.38
N ASP A 422 21.43 3.05 -11.52
CA ASP A 422 21.89 2.89 -10.13
C ASP A 422 20.76 2.45 -9.17
N GLY A 423 19.54 2.29 -9.68
CA GLY A 423 18.34 1.89 -8.96
C GLY A 423 17.62 3.03 -8.24
N LYS A 424 18.09 4.27 -8.32
CA LYS A 424 17.35 5.41 -7.77
C LYS A 424 16.14 5.74 -8.63
N MET A 425 15.09 6.22 -7.99
CA MET A 425 13.81 6.52 -8.63
C MET A 425 13.48 7.99 -8.46
N VAL A 426 13.09 8.66 -9.55
CA VAL A 426 12.48 10.00 -9.50
C VAL A 426 11.02 9.88 -9.87
N LEU A 427 10.16 10.50 -9.08
CA LEU A 427 8.75 10.66 -9.35
C LEU A 427 8.47 12.13 -9.62
N CYS A 428 7.61 12.44 -10.59
CA CYS A 428 7.08 13.79 -10.79
C CYS A 428 5.56 13.83 -10.59
N GLY A 429 5.02 15.00 -10.27
CA GLY A 429 3.58 15.21 -10.21
C GLY A 429 3.24 16.56 -9.59
N THR A 430 2.26 16.59 -8.70
CA THR A 430 1.76 17.83 -8.08
C THR A 430 1.69 17.74 -6.57
N THR A 431 1.88 18.88 -5.89
CA THR A 431 1.62 19.07 -4.47
C THR A 431 0.63 20.23 -4.27
N ASN A 432 -0.25 20.15 -3.27
CA ASN A 432 -1.19 21.23 -2.94
C ASN A 432 -0.86 21.82 -1.57
N THR A 433 0.01 22.84 -1.57
CA THR A 433 0.54 23.45 -0.34
C THR A 433 -0.21 24.72 0.08
N THR A 434 -0.79 25.45 -0.89
CA THR A 434 -1.41 26.77 -0.66
C THR A 434 -2.76 26.97 -1.37
N MET A 435 -3.59 25.93 -1.47
CA MET A 435 -4.83 25.90 -2.29
C MET A 435 -4.58 26.06 -3.80
N GLN A 436 -3.35 25.81 -4.22
CA GLN A 436 -2.86 25.81 -5.60
C GLN A 436 -1.97 24.59 -5.76
N LYS A 437 -1.94 24.04 -6.98
CA LYS A 437 -1.05 22.92 -7.28
C LYS A 437 0.28 23.42 -7.83
N ASP A 438 1.36 22.95 -7.24
CA ASP A 438 2.72 23.18 -7.69
C ASP A 438 3.31 21.87 -8.22
N ILE A 439 4.28 21.95 -9.12
CA ILE A 439 5.03 20.79 -9.58
C ILE A 439 5.90 20.26 -8.43
N LEU A 440 5.87 18.94 -8.25
CA LEU A 440 6.62 18.20 -7.24
C LEU A 440 7.53 17.18 -7.93
N LEU A 441 8.79 17.10 -7.48
CA LEU A 441 9.65 15.94 -7.72
C LEU A 441 10.04 15.32 -6.38
N LEU A 442 10.01 13.99 -6.33
CA LEU A 442 10.47 13.18 -5.20
C LEU A 442 11.56 12.23 -5.69
N ARG A 443 12.65 12.06 -4.92
CA ARG A 443 13.66 11.04 -5.22
C ARG A 443 13.78 10.02 -4.11
N TYR A 444 13.88 8.76 -4.50
CA TYR A 444 14.06 7.61 -3.62
C TYR A 444 15.31 6.81 -4.00
N LEU A 445 15.98 6.27 -2.99
CA LEU A 445 17.10 5.34 -3.06
C LEU A 445 16.61 3.94 -3.48
N PRO A 446 17.47 3.01 -3.93
CA PRO A 446 17.05 1.68 -4.40
C PRO A 446 16.35 0.80 -3.35
N ASP A 447 16.62 1.06 -2.06
CA ASP A 447 15.90 0.47 -0.92
C ASP A 447 14.56 1.16 -0.65
N GLY A 448 14.19 2.07 -1.54
CA GLY A 448 13.04 2.95 -1.55
C GLY A 448 13.17 4.17 -0.63
N LYS A 449 14.20 4.30 0.23
CA LYS A 449 14.30 5.43 1.18
C LYS A 449 14.31 6.77 0.48
N ASN A 450 13.66 7.79 1.06
CA ASN A 450 13.81 9.16 0.56
C ASN A 450 15.32 9.47 0.45
N ASP A 451 15.75 10.02 -0.70
CA ASP A 451 17.14 10.38 -0.93
C ASP A 451 17.41 11.78 -0.34
N PRO A 452 18.04 11.90 0.85
CA PRO A 452 18.23 13.20 1.48
C PRO A 452 19.18 14.11 0.71
N ALA A 453 19.97 13.56 -0.22
CA ALA A 453 20.90 14.32 -1.05
C ALA A 453 20.23 14.98 -2.27
N PHE A 454 18.95 14.69 -2.53
CA PHE A 454 18.19 15.31 -3.62
C PHE A 454 17.44 16.56 -3.17
N GLY A 455 17.67 17.68 -3.85
CA GLY A 455 17.01 18.95 -3.57
C GLY A 455 17.00 19.27 -2.07
N LYS A 456 15.82 19.55 -1.53
CA LYS A 456 15.63 19.73 -0.09
C LYS A 456 15.08 18.45 0.54
N ASN A 457 15.97 17.54 0.95
CA ASN A 457 15.64 16.30 1.65
C ASN A 457 14.69 15.39 0.83
N GLY A 458 15.11 15.07 -0.39
CA GLY A 458 14.36 14.22 -1.31
C GLY A 458 13.30 14.93 -2.13
N VAL A 459 13.17 16.26 -2.00
CA VAL A 459 12.06 17.03 -2.55
C VAL A 459 12.54 18.23 -3.37
N VAL A 460 11.97 18.40 -4.55
CA VAL A 460 12.07 19.61 -5.37
C VAL A 460 10.67 20.11 -5.70
N ARG A 461 10.46 21.42 -5.69
CA ARG A 461 9.18 22.07 -6.00
C ARG A 461 9.36 23.18 -7.01
N TRP A 462 8.38 23.32 -7.89
CA TRP A 462 8.26 24.44 -8.82
C TRP A 462 6.84 25.02 -8.74
N ALA A 463 6.74 26.27 -8.32
CA ALA A 463 5.46 26.98 -8.08
C ALA A 463 5.17 28.10 -9.10
N GLY A 464 5.93 28.12 -10.20
CA GLY A 464 5.80 29.13 -11.25
C GLY A 464 5.94 30.57 -10.76
N GLY A 465 5.57 31.51 -11.65
CA GLY A 465 5.57 32.94 -11.35
C GLY A 465 4.21 33.55 -10.99
N ALA A 466 3.11 32.88 -11.35
CA ALA A 466 1.78 33.48 -11.36
C ALA A 466 0.89 33.11 -10.17
N GLY A 467 1.28 32.13 -9.34
CA GLY A 467 0.45 31.61 -8.27
C GLY A 467 -0.84 30.97 -8.81
N LYS A 468 -0.68 30.00 -9.69
CA LYS A 468 -1.74 29.24 -10.36
C LYS A 468 -1.34 27.78 -10.47
N ASP A 469 -2.26 26.91 -10.86
CA ASP A 469 -2.00 25.47 -10.88
C ASP A 469 -1.02 25.07 -11.99
N ASP A 470 0.12 24.53 -11.57
CA ASP A 470 1.16 23.94 -12.40
C ASP A 470 1.13 22.41 -12.28
N TYR A 471 1.40 21.72 -13.39
CA TYR A 471 1.32 20.25 -13.43
C TYR A 471 2.52 19.67 -14.16
N ALA A 472 3.08 18.59 -13.63
CA ALA A 472 4.03 17.74 -14.30
C ALA A 472 3.36 16.42 -14.69
N PHE A 473 3.60 15.96 -15.91
CA PHE A 473 2.99 14.75 -16.47
C PHE A 473 4.01 13.72 -16.94
N GLY A 474 5.24 14.12 -17.25
CA GLY A 474 6.29 13.20 -17.68
C GLY A 474 7.66 13.55 -17.10
N VAL A 475 8.47 12.54 -16.82
CA VAL A 475 9.85 12.68 -16.35
C VAL A 475 10.76 11.66 -17.03
N VAL A 476 11.95 12.10 -17.45
CA VAL A 476 12.99 11.23 -18.04
C VAL A 476 14.38 11.73 -17.64
N TYR A 477 15.38 10.85 -17.73
CA TYR A 477 16.78 11.26 -17.69
C TYR A 477 17.33 11.52 -19.08
N ASP A 478 18.22 12.49 -19.22
CA ASP A 478 19.06 12.61 -20.41
C ASP A 478 20.33 11.75 -20.33
N ASN A 479 21.09 11.75 -21.43
CA ASN A 479 22.30 10.93 -21.58
C ASN A 479 23.42 11.30 -20.58
N GLU A 480 23.31 12.45 -19.90
CA GLU A 480 24.23 12.91 -18.86
C GLU A 480 23.69 12.67 -17.44
N GLY A 481 22.51 12.05 -17.29
CA GLY A 481 21.88 11.77 -16.01
C GLY A 481 21.19 12.99 -15.38
N ARG A 482 20.90 14.05 -16.16
CA ARG A 482 20.08 15.18 -15.71
C ARG A 482 18.61 14.83 -15.89
N ILE A 483 17.75 15.46 -15.09
CA ILE A 483 16.32 15.16 -15.03
C ILE A 483 15.56 16.17 -15.88
N LEU A 484 14.74 15.70 -16.81
CA LEU A 484 13.83 16.52 -17.60
C LEU A 484 12.39 16.26 -17.14
N VAL A 485 11.62 17.33 -16.91
CA VAL A 485 10.21 17.25 -16.52
C VAL A 485 9.36 17.99 -17.53
N ALA A 486 8.36 17.32 -18.09
CA ALA A 486 7.38 17.89 -19.00
C ALA A 486 6.04 18.10 -18.30
N GLY A 487 5.36 19.20 -18.66
CA GLY A 487 4.11 19.57 -18.04
C GLY A 487 3.47 20.82 -18.61
N ARG A 488 2.79 21.56 -17.73
CA ARG A 488 2.25 22.89 -18.03
C ARG A 488 2.45 23.85 -16.87
N GLU A 489 2.65 25.12 -17.19
CA GLU A 489 2.68 26.22 -16.23
C GLU A 489 1.56 27.21 -16.54
N HIS A 490 0.83 27.65 -15.52
CA HIS A 490 -0.23 28.63 -15.70
C HIS A 490 0.31 30.05 -15.54
N ASN A 491 0.33 30.85 -16.61
CA ASN A 491 0.94 32.18 -16.65
C ASN A 491 0.07 33.30 -16.02
N GLY A 492 -1.16 32.96 -15.64
CA GLY A 492 -2.14 33.87 -15.02
C GLY A 492 -3.37 34.13 -15.89
N HIS A 493 -3.28 33.81 -17.18
CA HIS A 493 -4.37 33.86 -18.15
C HIS A 493 -4.77 32.44 -18.62
N ASP A 494 -3.79 31.67 -19.07
CA ASP A 494 -3.91 30.30 -19.54
C ASP A 494 -2.70 29.48 -19.07
N ALA A 495 -2.62 28.22 -19.50
CA ALA A 495 -1.49 27.34 -19.21
C ALA A 495 -0.74 27.04 -20.49
N ASP A 496 0.59 27.12 -20.41
CA ASP A 496 1.50 26.91 -21.53
C ASP A 496 2.27 25.61 -21.33
N VAL A 497 2.77 25.02 -22.42
CA VAL A 497 3.72 23.90 -22.35
C VAL A 497 4.93 24.31 -21.52
N LEU A 498 5.37 23.43 -20.62
CA LEU A 498 6.55 23.61 -19.78
C LEU A 498 7.49 22.41 -19.91
N VAL A 499 8.79 22.68 -20.08
CA VAL A 499 9.86 21.70 -19.82
C VAL A 499 10.89 22.30 -18.88
N LEU A 500 11.16 21.61 -17.77
CA LEU A 500 12.18 21.97 -16.79
C LEU A 500 13.35 20.99 -16.90
N ARG A 501 14.58 21.48 -16.69
CA ARG A 501 15.74 20.61 -16.49
C ARG A 501 16.37 20.82 -15.12
N TYR A 502 16.61 19.74 -14.41
CA TYR A 502 17.36 19.70 -13.16
C TYR A 502 18.65 18.91 -13.35
N THR A 503 19.68 19.31 -12.60
CA THR A 503 20.87 18.48 -12.39
C THR A 503 20.49 17.16 -11.72
N TYR A 504 21.42 16.20 -11.72
CA TYR A 504 21.23 14.93 -11.03
C TYR A 504 20.77 15.14 -9.57
N ASP A 505 21.36 16.08 -8.82
CA ASP A 505 21.04 16.32 -7.41
C ASP A 505 19.78 17.19 -7.18
N GLY A 506 19.04 17.56 -8.22
CA GLY A 506 17.76 18.27 -8.09
C GLY A 506 17.86 19.80 -8.07
N GLU A 507 19.04 20.37 -8.32
CA GLU A 507 19.18 21.81 -8.57
C GLU A 507 18.77 22.15 -10.01
N LEU A 508 18.08 23.28 -10.21
CA LEU A 508 17.64 23.71 -11.54
C LEU A 508 18.85 24.01 -12.45
N ASP A 509 18.89 23.40 -13.64
CA ASP A 509 19.99 23.58 -14.59
C ASP A 509 19.79 24.85 -15.42
N THR A 510 20.36 25.95 -14.93
CA THR A 510 20.28 27.27 -15.59
C THR A 510 20.87 27.35 -17.01
N THR A 511 21.56 26.32 -17.50
CA THR A 511 22.07 26.25 -18.87
C THR A 511 21.05 25.77 -19.89
N PHE A 512 19.89 25.30 -19.44
CA PHE A 512 18.78 24.83 -20.30
C PHE A 512 17.80 25.97 -20.61
N GLY A 513 17.38 26.08 -21.87
CA GLY A 513 16.35 27.04 -22.30
C GLY A 513 16.61 28.45 -21.78
N GLU A 514 15.60 29.05 -21.18
CA GLU A 514 15.69 30.29 -20.42
C GLU A 514 15.82 30.00 -18.92
N ASN A 515 17.06 29.95 -18.42
CA ASN A 515 17.39 29.75 -16.99
C ASN A 515 16.79 28.46 -16.38
N GLY A 516 16.85 27.35 -17.10
CA GLY A 516 16.33 26.05 -16.66
C GLY A 516 14.97 25.68 -17.24
N VAL A 517 14.39 26.55 -18.07
CA VAL A 517 12.99 26.44 -18.48
C VAL A 517 12.81 26.63 -19.97
N PHE A 518 12.04 25.74 -20.59
CA PHE A 518 11.43 25.95 -21.90
C PHE A 518 9.91 26.13 -21.74
N ARG A 519 9.35 27.10 -22.47
CA ARG A 519 7.91 27.34 -22.54
C ARG A 519 7.45 27.45 -23.99
N TYR A 520 6.25 26.98 -24.27
CA TYR A 520 5.60 27.18 -25.55
C TYR A 520 4.12 27.52 -25.37
N ALA A 521 3.74 28.69 -25.88
CA ALA A 521 2.37 29.17 -25.96
C ALA A 521 1.89 29.01 -27.40
N GLY A 522 0.87 28.18 -27.60
CA GLY A 522 0.27 27.90 -28.89
C GLY A 522 -0.43 29.14 -29.48
N PRO A 523 -0.70 29.13 -30.79
CA PRO A 523 -1.25 30.30 -31.49
C PRO A 523 -2.65 30.72 -31.01
N GLY A 524 -3.38 29.84 -30.33
CA GLY A 524 -4.72 30.11 -29.80
C GLY A 524 -4.77 30.84 -28.46
N ASN A 525 -3.63 31.05 -27.78
CA ASN A 525 -3.57 31.64 -26.43
C ASN A 525 -4.61 31.03 -25.47
N GLY A 526 -4.54 29.71 -25.31
CA GLY A 526 -5.36 28.96 -24.37
C GLY A 526 -4.56 27.79 -23.83
N THR A 527 -5.18 26.85 -23.11
CA THR A 527 -4.43 25.77 -22.47
C THR A 527 -3.66 24.89 -23.45
N ASP A 528 -2.34 24.90 -23.33
CA ASP A 528 -1.37 24.01 -23.96
C ASP A 528 -0.71 23.15 -22.88
N SER A 529 -0.32 21.93 -23.20
CA SER A 529 0.22 21.00 -22.19
C SER A 529 1.13 19.97 -22.85
N ALA A 530 2.29 19.71 -22.24
CA ALA A 530 3.14 18.56 -22.58
C ALA A 530 2.81 17.40 -21.65
N ARG A 531 2.49 16.24 -22.23
CA ARG A 531 2.02 15.04 -21.54
C ARG A 531 3.07 13.93 -21.50
N GLY A 532 3.78 13.75 -22.62
CA GLY A 532 4.85 12.76 -22.75
C GLY A 532 6.16 13.41 -23.19
N ILE A 533 7.28 12.82 -22.78
CA ILE A 533 8.64 13.29 -23.07
C ILE A 533 9.57 12.10 -23.28
N VAL A 534 10.45 12.18 -24.28
CA VAL A 534 11.50 11.19 -24.55
C VAL A 534 12.79 11.90 -24.94
N VAL A 535 13.94 11.26 -24.66
CA VAL A 535 15.27 11.69 -25.11
C VAL A 535 15.74 10.78 -26.23
N ARG A 536 16.14 11.38 -27.35
CA ARG A 536 16.64 10.69 -28.53
C ARG A 536 18.11 10.30 -28.38
N LEU A 537 18.57 9.39 -29.24
CA LEU A 537 19.96 8.91 -29.22
C LEU A 537 21.01 10.03 -29.37
N ASP A 538 20.68 11.13 -30.05
CA ASP A 538 21.56 12.29 -30.25
C ASP A 538 21.46 13.34 -29.11
N GLY A 539 20.67 13.06 -28.07
CA GLY A 539 20.44 13.93 -26.92
C GLY A 539 19.37 15.00 -27.15
N LYS A 540 18.75 15.06 -28.33
CA LYS A 540 17.58 15.93 -28.55
C LYS A 540 16.39 15.41 -27.73
N ILE A 541 15.50 16.33 -27.36
CA ILE A 541 14.37 16.06 -26.48
C ILE A 541 13.10 16.23 -27.30
N LEU A 542 12.20 15.27 -27.26
CA LEU A 542 10.93 15.32 -27.95
C LEU A 542 9.80 15.25 -26.93
N ILE A 543 8.85 16.18 -27.04
CA ILE A 543 7.64 16.20 -26.21
C ILE A 543 6.40 16.04 -27.07
N THR A 544 5.37 15.40 -26.52
CA THR A 544 4.02 15.34 -27.10
C THR A 544 2.99 15.93 -26.14
N GLY A 545 1.84 16.31 -26.66
CA GLY A 545 0.75 16.84 -25.85
C GLY A 545 -0.36 17.46 -26.69
N GLU A 546 -1.00 18.48 -26.13
CA GLU A 546 -2.03 19.26 -26.79
C GLU A 546 -1.67 20.75 -26.87
N MET A 547 -2.04 21.40 -27.97
CA MET A 547 -2.08 22.86 -28.07
C MET A 547 -3.46 23.38 -28.45
N ASN A 548 -3.77 24.63 -28.11
CA ASN A 548 -4.96 25.34 -28.53
C ASN A 548 -4.73 26.03 -29.88
N SER A 549 -5.48 25.64 -30.92
CA SER A 549 -5.46 26.28 -32.24
C SER A 549 -6.49 27.40 -32.42
N SER A 550 -7.01 27.94 -31.31
CA SER A 550 -8.13 28.88 -31.14
C SER A 550 -9.53 28.29 -31.23
N VAL A 551 -9.73 27.24 -32.04
CA VAL A 551 -11.05 26.60 -32.23
C VAL A 551 -11.09 25.20 -31.61
N HIS A 552 -9.99 24.45 -31.71
CA HIS A 552 -9.88 23.07 -31.23
C HIS A 552 -8.58 22.86 -30.46
N LYS A 553 -8.49 21.73 -29.76
CA LYS A 553 -7.21 21.16 -29.32
C LYS A 553 -6.56 20.38 -30.45
N GLU A 554 -5.25 20.51 -30.58
CA GLU A 554 -4.45 19.80 -31.56
C GLU A 554 -3.38 18.94 -30.88
N MET A 555 -3.24 17.69 -31.31
CA MET A 555 -2.11 16.86 -30.93
C MET A 555 -0.84 17.41 -31.58
N ILE A 556 0.20 17.61 -30.77
CA ILE A 556 1.47 18.19 -31.21
C ILE A 556 2.67 17.33 -30.83
N ALA A 557 3.78 17.54 -31.54
CA ALA A 557 5.10 17.18 -31.05
C ALA A 557 6.07 18.35 -31.23
N ILE A 558 6.88 18.64 -30.21
CA ILE A 558 7.89 19.71 -30.24
C ILE A 558 9.25 19.10 -29.97
N GLN A 559 10.23 19.38 -30.83
CA GLN A 559 11.61 18.95 -30.62
C GLN A 559 12.48 20.09 -30.10
N LEU A 560 13.26 19.79 -29.07
CA LEU A 560 14.27 20.68 -28.49
C LEU A 560 15.66 20.10 -28.73
N LEU A 561 16.62 21.00 -28.91
CA LEU A 561 18.04 20.69 -28.82
C LEU A 561 18.42 20.29 -27.39
N PRO A 562 19.59 19.64 -27.18
CA PRO A 562 20.06 19.31 -25.83
C PRO A 562 20.23 20.52 -24.90
N ASP A 563 20.29 21.74 -25.42
CA ASP A 563 20.34 22.98 -24.62
C ASP A 563 18.95 23.59 -24.33
N GLY A 564 17.86 22.93 -24.74
CA GLY A 564 16.48 23.36 -24.50
C GLY A 564 15.94 24.40 -25.48
N LYS A 565 16.71 24.79 -26.50
CA LYS A 565 16.19 25.63 -27.59
C LYS A 565 15.39 24.79 -28.59
N PRO A 566 14.36 25.34 -29.27
CA PRO A 566 13.67 24.65 -30.35
C PRO A 566 14.62 24.17 -31.45
N ASP A 567 14.43 22.94 -31.91
CA ASP A 567 15.10 22.41 -33.10
C ASP A 567 14.29 22.75 -34.36
N THR A 568 14.65 23.85 -35.02
CA THR A 568 13.96 24.35 -36.23
C THR A 568 14.08 23.42 -37.44
N THR A 569 14.81 22.30 -37.35
CA THR A 569 14.93 21.30 -38.42
C THR A 569 13.88 20.19 -38.35
N PHE A 570 13.09 20.14 -37.28
CA PHE A 570 12.02 19.17 -37.08
C PHE A 570 10.67 19.72 -37.53
N GLY A 571 9.91 18.95 -38.31
CA GLY A 571 8.56 19.31 -38.73
C GLY A 571 8.50 20.69 -39.40
N ASP A 572 7.54 21.52 -38.97
CA ASP A 572 7.41 22.92 -39.35
C ASP A 572 8.01 23.81 -38.24
N ASP A 573 9.27 24.21 -38.41
CA ASP A 573 10.03 25.09 -37.48
C ASP A 573 10.07 24.58 -36.02
N GLY A 574 10.25 23.27 -35.84
CA GLY A 574 10.32 22.60 -34.55
C GLY A 574 9.00 22.01 -34.05
N LEU A 575 7.92 22.17 -34.82
CA LEU A 575 6.57 21.73 -34.46
C LEU A 575 5.99 20.74 -35.46
N PHE A 576 5.46 19.64 -34.95
CA PHE A 576 4.51 18.79 -35.65
C PHE A 576 3.10 19.04 -35.11
N VAL A 577 2.11 19.06 -36.00
CA VAL A 577 0.68 19.13 -35.67
C VAL A 577 -0.04 18.02 -36.43
N LEU A 578 -0.80 17.18 -35.73
CA LEU A 578 -1.54 16.10 -36.37
C LEU A 578 -2.67 16.65 -37.25
N ASN A 579 -2.49 16.59 -38.57
CA ASN A 579 -3.49 17.05 -39.53
C ASN A 579 -4.35 15.89 -40.04
N ILE A 580 -5.49 15.67 -39.39
CA ILE A 580 -6.53 14.73 -39.84
C ILE A 580 -7.79 15.48 -40.26
N THR A 581 -8.43 15.03 -41.34
CA THR A 581 -9.62 15.68 -41.89
C THR A 581 -10.76 15.72 -40.87
N GLY A 582 -11.21 16.91 -40.48
CA GLY A 582 -12.34 17.08 -39.58
C GLY A 582 -12.29 18.28 -38.65
N GLU A 583 -13.44 18.62 -38.08
CA GLU A 583 -13.57 19.57 -36.98
C GLU A 583 -13.67 18.74 -35.68
N GLY A 584 -12.78 19.00 -34.72
CA GLY A 584 -12.79 18.28 -33.44
C GLY A 584 -11.45 18.33 -32.72
N ASP A 585 -11.51 18.11 -31.40
CA ASP A 585 -10.32 18.08 -30.55
C ASP A 585 -9.46 16.85 -30.78
N ARG A 586 -8.15 17.05 -30.63
CA ARG A 586 -7.09 16.04 -30.73
C ARG A 586 -6.15 16.22 -29.54
N TYR A 587 -5.84 15.12 -28.88
CA TYR A 587 -5.04 15.09 -27.65
C TYR A 587 -3.88 14.11 -27.84
N GLY A 588 -2.66 14.52 -27.50
CA GLY A 588 -1.50 13.63 -27.39
C GLY A 588 -1.22 13.28 -25.93
N PHE A 589 -1.06 11.99 -25.62
CA PHE A 589 -0.80 11.53 -24.25
C PHE A 589 0.53 10.79 -24.14
N GLY A 590 0.66 9.63 -24.80
CA GLY A 590 1.87 8.81 -24.76
C GLY A 590 2.78 9.04 -25.96
N ILE A 591 4.10 8.89 -25.75
CA ILE A 591 5.12 8.89 -26.80
C ILE A 591 6.22 7.86 -26.51
N ALA A 592 6.65 7.13 -27.53
CA ALA A 592 7.78 6.20 -27.47
C ALA A 592 8.62 6.31 -28.75
N LEU A 593 9.88 5.88 -28.67
CA LEU A 593 10.80 5.82 -29.81
C LEU A 593 10.98 4.38 -30.28
N ASP A 594 11.02 4.15 -31.59
CA ASP A 594 11.42 2.87 -32.16
C ASP A 594 12.95 2.76 -32.31
N ALA A 595 13.43 1.59 -32.76
CA ALA A 595 14.86 1.32 -32.93
C ALA A 595 15.56 2.21 -33.99
N GLU A 596 14.80 2.91 -34.83
CA GLU A 596 15.29 3.85 -35.84
C GLU A 596 15.20 5.31 -35.38
N ASP A 597 14.84 5.54 -34.10
CA ASP A 597 14.57 6.87 -33.54
C ASP A 597 13.36 7.55 -34.21
N ASN A 598 12.40 6.80 -34.75
CA ASN A 598 11.10 7.36 -35.13
C ASN A 598 10.20 7.43 -33.89
N ALA A 599 9.34 8.44 -33.82
CA ALA A 599 8.42 8.64 -32.70
C ALA A 599 7.06 8.03 -32.99
N VAL A 600 6.52 7.25 -32.05
CA VAL A 600 5.14 6.78 -32.04
C VAL A 600 4.38 7.54 -30.95
N ILE A 601 3.28 8.20 -31.33
CA ILE A 601 2.47 9.03 -30.43
C ILE A 601 1.05 8.48 -30.40
N THR A 602 0.45 8.36 -29.22
CA THR A 602 -0.94 7.95 -29.04
C THR A 602 -1.77 8.96 -28.25
N GLY A 603 -3.09 8.88 -28.34
CA GLY A 603 -4.01 9.80 -27.69
C GLY A 603 -5.46 9.61 -28.09
N GLY A 604 -6.22 10.71 -28.13
CA GLY A 604 -7.62 10.72 -28.55
C GLY A 604 -7.88 11.75 -29.65
N ALA A 605 -8.75 11.44 -30.61
CA ALA A 605 -9.16 12.37 -31.66
C ALA A 605 -10.64 12.25 -32.01
N VAL A 606 -11.34 13.39 -32.08
CA VAL A 606 -12.72 13.45 -32.54
C VAL A 606 -12.74 13.41 -34.07
N ARG A 607 -13.41 12.39 -34.63
CA ARG A 607 -13.56 12.23 -36.08
C ARG A 607 -14.89 12.83 -36.59
N PRO A 608 -14.93 13.31 -37.84
CA PRO A 608 -16.16 13.80 -38.45
C PRO A 608 -17.25 12.73 -38.51
N GLY A 609 -18.38 13.00 -37.88
CA GLY A 609 -19.54 12.11 -37.87
C GLY A 609 -19.68 11.23 -36.63
N ASP A 610 -18.61 11.12 -35.81
CA ASP A 610 -18.59 10.21 -34.66
C ASP A 610 -19.00 10.90 -33.35
N GLY A 611 -18.81 12.22 -33.24
CA GLY A 611 -19.22 13.02 -32.08
C GLY A 611 -18.42 12.76 -30.79
N ASN A 612 -17.61 11.69 -30.76
CA ASN A 612 -16.77 11.26 -29.64
C ASN A 612 -15.32 11.01 -30.09
N SER A 613 -14.40 10.96 -29.11
CA SER A 613 -12.98 10.69 -29.38
C SER A 613 -12.76 9.20 -29.70
N SER A 614 -11.89 8.90 -30.65
CA SER A 614 -11.36 7.56 -30.91
C SER A 614 -9.88 7.52 -30.52
N ILE A 615 -9.38 6.33 -30.18
CA ILE A 615 -7.93 6.14 -29.99
C ILE A 615 -7.24 6.39 -31.32
N VAL A 616 -6.24 7.26 -31.30
CA VAL A 616 -5.43 7.59 -32.47
C VAL A 616 -3.96 7.32 -32.15
N THR A 617 -3.26 6.66 -33.07
CA THR A 617 -1.81 6.42 -32.97
C THR A 617 -1.14 6.84 -34.27
N THR A 618 -0.10 7.68 -34.20
CA THR A 618 0.63 8.18 -35.37
C THR A 618 2.13 7.93 -35.24
N ARG A 619 2.82 7.75 -36.36
CA ARG A 619 4.29 7.60 -36.40
C ARG A 619 4.95 8.73 -37.19
N LEU A 620 5.95 9.34 -36.59
CA LEU A 620 6.78 10.42 -37.16
C LEU A 620 8.21 9.92 -37.34
N ARG A 621 8.84 10.29 -38.45
CA ARG A 621 10.28 10.11 -38.65
C ARG A 621 11.08 11.00 -37.70
N ASN A 622 12.38 10.75 -37.61
CA ASN A 622 13.29 11.56 -36.79
C ASN A 622 13.33 13.05 -37.15
N ASP A 623 12.96 13.43 -38.38
CA ASP A 623 12.86 14.80 -38.88
C ASP A 623 11.46 15.42 -38.68
N GLY A 624 10.53 14.70 -38.06
CA GLY A 624 9.17 15.16 -37.79
C GLY A 624 8.20 15.01 -38.96
N SER A 625 8.66 14.50 -40.12
CA SER A 625 7.77 14.13 -41.21
C SER A 625 6.96 12.88 -40.84
N VAL A 626 5.72 12.79 -41.32
CA VAL A 626 4.86 11.63 -41.08
C VAL A 626 5.42 10.40 -41.79
N ASP A 627 5.47 9.26 -41.10
CA ASP A 627 5.81 8.00 -41.73
C ASP A 627 4.58 7.36 -42.40
N GLU A 628 4.38 7.68 -43.68
CA GLU A 628 3.25 7.18 -44.47
C GLU A 628 3.18 5.64 -44.61
N SER A 629 4.23 4.90 -44.23
CA SER A 629 4.18 3.42 -44.21
C SER A 629 3.40 2.85 -43.01
N PHE A 630 3.12 3.67 -42.00
CA PHE A 630 2.40 3.28 -40.80
C PHE A 630 0.89 3.52 -40.96
N GLY A 631 0.08 2.47 -40.88
CA GLY A 631 -1.38 2.59 -40.97
C GLY A 631 -1.85 3.29 -42.25
N LEU A 632 -2.84 4.18 -42.12
CA LEU A 632 -3.34 5.01 -43.21
C LEU A 632 -2.75 6.42 -43.09
N ASN A 633 -1.86 6.78 -44.02
CA ASN A 633 -1.16 8.08 -44.04
C ASN A 633 -0.44 8.37 -42.71
N GLY A 634 0.25 7.37 -42.14
CA GLY A 634 0.99 7.51 -40.89
C GLY A 634 0.14 7.45 -39.63
N THR A 635 -1.14 7.06 -39.71
CA THR A 635 -2.07 7.05 -38.58
C THR A 635 -2.94 5.78 -38.54
N VAL A 636 -3.16 5.27 -37.34
CA VAL A 636 -4.10 4.19 -37.02
C VAL A 636 -5.17 4.74 -36.09
N PHE A 637 -6.42 4.33 -36.31
CA PHE A 637 -7.55 4.62 -35.43
C PHE A 637 -8.12 3.33 -34.88
N TYR A 638 -8.46 3.33 -33.59
CA TYR A 638 -9.28 2.31 -32.97
C TYR A 638 -10.57 2.95 -32.41
N MET A 639 -11.69 2.28 -32.63
CA MET A 639 -13.03 2.72 -32.24
C MET A 639 -13.69 1.63 -31.41
N GLY A 640 -14.07 1.97 -30.18
CA GLY A 640 -14.89 1.11 -29.33
C GLY A 640 -16.31 0.94 -29.88
N GLU A 641 -16.95 -0.15 -29.48
CA GLU A 641 -18.29 -0.52 -29.99
C GLU A 641 -19.44 0.28 -29.34
N ALA A 642 -19.20 0.87 -28.15
CA ALA A 642 -20.23 1.55 -27.37
C ALA A 642 -20.54 2.99 -27.81
N GLY A 643 -19.72 3.56 -28.70
CA GLY A 643 -19.92 4.90 -29.23
C GLY A 643 -19.73 6.02 -28.22
N GLY A 644 -19.00 5.81 -27.12
CA GLY A 644 -18.47 6.85 -26.22
C GLY A 644 -17.05 7.28 -26.59
N PRO A 645 -16.39 8.15 -25.79
CA PRO A 645 -15.02 8.59 -26.09
C PRO A 645 -13.98 7.56 -25.63
N ASP A 646 -13.04 7.26 -26.51
CA ASP A 646 -11.93 6.34 -26.28
C ASP A 646 -10.59 7.09 -26.29
N TYR A 647 -9.67 6.69 -25.42
CA TYR A 647 -8.38 7.35 -25.24
C TYR A 647 -7.23 6.34 -25.16
N GLY A 648 -6.21 6.49 -25.99
CA GLY A 648 -4.91 5.83 -25.83
C GLY A 648 -4.05 6.68 -24.91
N ASN A 649 -3.86 6.24 -23.66
CA ASN A 649 -3.14 7.02 -22.66
C ASN A 649 -1.63 6.77 -22.68
N TRP A 650 -1.21 5.56 -23.08
CA TRP A 650 0.20 5.16 -23.10
C TRP A 650 0.54 4.34 -24.34
N VAL A 651 1.78 4.46 -24.81
CA VAL A 651 2.32 3.65 -25.91
C VAL A 651 3.73 3.16 -25.57
N SER A 652 4.00 1.89 -25.87
CA SER A 652 5.31 1.26 -25.75
C SER A 652 5.70 0.61 -27.08
N VAL A 653 6.99 0.65 -27.41
CA VAL A 653 7.53 0.03 -28.63
C VAL A 653 8.59 -0.99 -28.24
N THR A 654 8.41 -2.23 -28.69
CA THR A 654 9.36 -3.32 -28.44
C THR A 654 10.58 -3.22 -29.35
N GLN A 655 11.65 -3.96 -29.03
CA GLN A 655 12.88 -3.95 -29.84
C GLN A 655 12.69 -4.44 -31.28
N ASP A 656 11.70 -5.31 -31.52
CA ASP A 656 11.30 -5.80 -32.84
C ASP A 656 10.29 -4.89 -33.56
N GLY A 657 9.93 -3.76 -32.95
CA GLY A 657 9.07 -2.74 -33.53
C GLY A 657 7.57 -3.03 -33.40
N GLU A 658 7.17 -3.96 -32.53
CA GLU A 658 5.77 -4.10 -32.14
C GLU A 658 5.37 -2.91 -31.28
N ILE A 659 4.12 -2.46 -31.41
CA ILE A 659 3.59 -1.27 -30.74
C ILE A 659 2.44 -1.71 -29.87
N LEU A 660 2.51 -1.39 -28.58
CA LEU A 660 1.45 -1.64 -27.62
C LEU A 660 0.86 -0.32 -27.17
N VAL A 661 -0.47 -0.22 -27.16
CA VAL A 661 -1.20 0.96 -26.71
C VAL A 661 -2.16 0.55 -25.61
N THR A 662 -2.17 1.26 -24.49
CA THR A 662 -3.17 1.07 -23.43
C THR A 662 -3.90 2.37 -23.10
N GLY A 663 -5.10 2.25 -22.54
CA GLY A 663 -5.91 3.39 -22.15
C GLY A 663 -7.30 2.96 -21.72
N ALA A 664 -8.31 3.70 -22.14
CA ALA A 664 -9.70 3.45 -21.77
C ALA A 664 -10.64 3.51 -22.98
N VAL A 665 -11.59 2.58 -23.01
CA VAL A 665 -12.66 2.50 -24.01
C VAL A 665 -14.00 2.62 -23.30
N ALA A 666 -14.94 3.38 -23.85
CA ALA A 666 -16.27 3.50 -23.24
C ALA A 666 -17.08 2.19 -23.42
N ASP A 667 -17.89 1.85 -22.42
CA ASP A 667 -18.87 0.75 -22.51
C ASP A 667 -20.30 1.28 -22.69
N ALA A 668 -21.22 0.41 -23.12
CA ALA A 668 -22.60 0.71 -23.47
C ALA A 668 -23.43 1.25 -22.30
N ASP A 669 -23.01 0.98 -21.05
CA ASP A 669 -23.63 1.50 -19.83
C ASP A 669 -23.06 2.88 -19.40
N GLY A 670 -22.05 3.38 -20.11
CA GLY A 670 -21.36 4.65 -19.85
C GLY A 670 -20.15 4.54 -18.91
N SER A 671 -19.81 3.34 -18.44
CA SER A 671 -18.54 3.05 -17.76
C SER A 671 -17.38 2.99 -18.75
N TYR A 672 -16.18 2.64 -18.27
CA TYR A 672 -14.97 2.53 -19.08
C TYR A 672 -14.25 1.24 -18.73
N ASP A 673 -13.79 0.54 -19.76
CA ASP A 673 -12.93 -0.62 -19.64
C ASP A 673 -11.48 -0.26 -19.96
N ILE A 674 -10.54 -0.98 -19.36
CA ILE A 674 -9.13 -0.91 -19.77
C ILE A 674 -8.96 -1.67 -21.08
N ILE A 675 -8.34 -1.02 -22.06
CA ILE A 675 -7.98 -1.63 -23.33
C ILE A 675 -6.47 -1.75 -23.49
N LEU A 676 -6.04 -2.84 -24.13
CA LEU A 676 -4.68 -3.07 -24.59
C LEU A 676 -4.72 -3.50 -26.06
N LEU A 677 -4.09 -2.69 -26.91
CA LEU A 677 -3.99 -2.91 -28.34
C LEU A 677 -2.56 -3.29 -28.69
N LYS A 678 -2.40 -4.25 -29.61
CA LYS A 678 -1.08 -4.59 -30.18
C LYS A 678 -1.10 -4.42 -31.70
N TYR A 679 -0.18 -3.61 -32.20
CA TYR A 679 0.06 -3.41 -33.62
C TYR A 679 1.45 -3.93 -34.02
N THR A 680 1.55 -4.39 -35.25
CA THR A 680 2.83 -4.60 -35.94
C THR A 680 3.53 -3.26 -36.19
N ASN A 681 4.81 -3.31 -36.60
CA ASN A 681 5.59 -2.15 -37.03
C ASN A 681 5.02 -1.40 -38.27
N GLN A 682 3.90 -1.86 -38.85
CA GLN A 682 3.21 -1.17 -39.95
C GLN A 682 1.83 -0.65 -39.52
N GLY A 683 1.48 -0.73 -38.23
CA GLY A 683 0.19 -0.26 -37.72
C GLY A 683 -0.98 -1.19 -38.01
N VAL A 684 -0.71 -2.45 -38.35
CA VAL A 684 -1.74 -3.49 -38.52
C VAL A 684 -1.93 -4.22 -37.17
N PRO A 685 -3.18 -4.41 -36.67
CA PRO A 685 -3.44 -5.21 -35.48
C PRO A 685 -2.83 -6.61 -35.57
N ASP A 686 -2.21 -7.07 -34.49
CA ASP A 686 -1.60 -8.41 -34.41
C ASP A 686 -2.69 -9.48 -34.15
N PRO A 687 -3.05 -10.32 -35.13
CA PRO A 687 -4.13 -11.30 -34.96
C PRO A 687 -3.78 -12.42 -33.98
N ALA A 688 -2.52 -12.56 -33.58
CA ALA A 688 -2.10 -13.57 -32.60
C ALA A 688 -2.23 -13.10 -31.14
N PHE A 689 -2.57 -11.83 -30.93
CA PHE A 689 -2.65 -11.21 -29.61
C PHE A 689 -4.11 -10.97 -29.19
N GLY A 690 -4.51 -11.50 -28.03
CA GLY A 690 -5.87 -11.33 -27.52
C GLY A 690 -6.94 -11.77 -28.53
N ASP A 691 -7.96 -10.93 -28.71
CA ASP A 691 -8.96 -11.02 -29.77
C ASP A 691 -8.58 -10.11 -30.94
N GLU A 692 -7.91 -10.67 -31.94
CA GLU A 692 -7.48 -9.98 -33.17
C GLU A 692 -6.67 -8.68 -32.94
N GLY A 693 -5.82 -8.66 -31.92
CA GLY A 693 -4.96 -7.52 -31.55
C GLY A 693 -5.50 -6.70 -30.38
N ILE A 694 -6.60 -7.13 -29.77
CA ILE A 694 -7.32 -6.39 -28.72
C ILE A 694 -7.41 -7.26 -27.46
N VAL A 695 -7.14 -6.66 -26.31
CA VAL A 695 -7.44 -7.20 -24.99
C VAL A 695 -8.27 -6.17 -24.23
N LEU A 696 -9.38 -6.63 -23.67
CA LEU A 696 -10.23 -5.84 -22.79
C LEU A 696 -10.18 -6.41 -21.38
N TYR A 697 -9.99 -5.54 -20.40
CA TYR A 697 -10.21 -5.84 -19.00
C TYR A 697 -11.52 -5.19 -18.57
N HIS A 698 -12.50 -6.06 -18.28
CA HIS A 698 -13.83 -5.68 -17.80
C HIS A 698 -13.88 -5.82 -16.29
N GLY A 699 -13.70 -4.71 -15.57
CA GLY A 699 -13.93 -4.65 -14.13
C GLY A 699 -15.43 -4.52 -13.82
N LEU A 700 -15.75 -4.13 -12.58
CA LEU A 700 -17.13 -3.95 -12.13
C LEU A 700 -17.67 -2.53 -12.34
N GLY A 701 -16.94 -1.66 -13.05
CA GLY A 701 -17.32 -0.26 -13.25
C GLY A 701 -16.27 0.55 -14.01
N TYR A 702 -15.77 1.63 -13.40
CA TYR A 702 -14.83 2.53 -14.07
C TYR A 702 -13.37 2.06 -13.97
N ASP A 703 -12.85 1.58 -15.10
CA ASP A 703 -11.49 1.08 -15.25
C ASP A 703 -10.69 1.97 -16.22
N TYR A 704 -9.51 2.43 -15.81
CA TYR A 704 -8.65 3.27 -16.64
C TYR A 704 -7.20 2.84 -16.51
N ALA A 705 -6.49 2.74 -17.64
CA ALA A 705 -5.04 2.55 -17.68
C ALA A 705 -4.34 3.86 -18.00
N TRP A 706 -3.19 4.10 -17.37
CA TRP A 706 -2.42 5.34 -17.51
C TRP A 706 -0.96 5.11 -17.89
N GLY A 707 -0.39 3.96 -17.53
CA GLY A 707 1.01 3.62 -17.81
C GLY A 707 1.18 2.14 -18.11
N GLN A 708 2.23 1.81 -18.86
CA GLN A 708 2.58 0.43 -19.20
C GLN A 708 4.09 0.25 -19.34
N ASP A 709 4.57 -0.92 -18.95
CA ASP A 709 5.94 -1.36 -19.23
C ASP A 709 5.98 -2.86 -19.60
N ILE A 710 7.04 -3.28 -20.29
CA ILE A 710 7.18 -4.61 -20.90
C ILE A 710 8.40 -5.32 -20.30
N GLN A 711 8.16 -6.46 -19.67
CA GLN A 711 9.21 -7.31 -19.10
C GLN A 711 10.06 -7.94 -20.21
N LYS A 712 11.30 -8.33 -19.86
CA LYS A 712 12.25 -8.99 -20.80
C LYS A 712 11.72 -10.28 -21.41
N ASP A 713 10.77 -10.95 -20.76
CA ASP A 713 10.10 -12.16 -21.25
C ASP A 713 8.83 -11.87 -22.07
N GLY A 714 8.55 -10.59 -22.33
CA GLY A 714 7.42 -10.10 -23.11
C GLY A 714 6.11 -9.98 -22.32
N LYS A 715 6.10 -10.24 -21.00
CA LYS A 715 4.93 -9.95 -20.17
C LYS A 715 4.70 -8.44 -20.10
N ILE A 716 3.45 -8.04 -20.05
CA ILE A 716 3.00 -6.65 -20.13
C ILE A 716 2.42 -6.26 -18.78
N ILE A 717 2.94 -5.21 -18.16
CA ILE A 717 2.42 -4.63 -16.92
C ILE A 717 1.66 -3.35 -17.25
N ILE A 718 0.47 -3.19 -16.69
CA ILE A 718 -0.36 -2.00 -16.86
C ILE A 718 -0.69 -1.43 -15.49
N ALA A 719 -0.50 -0.12 -15.32
CA ALA A 719 -0.91 0.65 -14.15
C ALA A 719 -2.20 1.43 -14.42
N GLY A 720 -3.10 1.43 -13.44
CA GLY A 720 -4.38 2.10 -13.58
C GLY A 720 -5.23 2.18 -12.32
N THR A 721 -6.54 2.28 -12.54
CA THR A 721 -7.60 2.15 -11.53
C THR A 721 -8.62 1.13 -11.96
N THR A 722 -9.25 0.48 -10.98
CA THR A 722 -10.45 -0.34 -11.18
C THR A 722 -11.51 -0.05 -10.14
N GLU A 723 -12.79 -0.22 -10.48
CA GLU A 723 -13.88 -0.09 -9.52
C GLU A 723 -14.19 -1.41 -8.81
N VAL A 724 -14.10 -1.41 -7.48
CA VAL A 724 -14.48 -2.51 -6.60
C VAL A 724 -15.53 -2.01 -5.61
N HIS A 725 -16.72 -2.64 -5.60
CA HIS A 725 -17.84 -2.29 -4.71
C HIS A 725 -18.22 -0.78 -4.73
N GLY A 726 -18.21 -0.15 -5.91
CA GLY A 726 -18.58 1.26 -6.07
C GLY A 726 -17.49 2.26 -5.67
N LYS A 727 -16.25 1.79 -5.45
CA LYS A 727 -15.09 2.61 -5.11
C LYS A 727 -13.92 2.30 -6.04
N ARG A 728 -13.14 3.32 -6.39
CA ARG A 728 -12.00 3.19 -7.31
C ARG A 728 -10.73 2.93 -6.53
N TYR A 729 -10.02 1.86 -6.88
CA TYR A 729 -8.77 1.47 -6.27
C TYR A 729 -7.64 1.40 -7.29
N PRO A 730 -6.39 1.68 -6.87
CA PRO A 730 -5.24 1.45 -7.72
C PRO A 730 -5.15 -0.02 -8.12
N VAL A 731 -4.75 -0.28 -9.37
CA VAL A 731 -4.60 -1.64 -9.91
C VAL A 731 -3.35 -1.77 -10.77
N LEU A 732 -2.69 -2.92 -10.65
CA LEU A 732 -1.74 -3.42 -11.64
C LEU A 732 -2.33 -4.62 -12.35
N LEU A 733 -2.24 -4.65 -13.67
CA LEU A 733 -2.59 -5.82 -14.48
C LEU A 733 -1.33 -6.42 -15.08
N ARG A 734 -1.27 -7.74 -15.21
CA ARG A 734 -0.22 -8.44 -15.95
C ARG A 734 -0.79 -9.40 -16.98
N TYR A 735 -0.35 -9.23 -18.22
CA TYR A 735 -0.70 -10.08 -19.35
C TYR A 735 0.54 -10.77 -19.92
N GLY A 736 0.35 -11.96 -20.49
CA GLY A 736 1.36 -12.63 -21.29
C GLY A 736 1.60 -11.92 -22.63
N PRO A 737 2.69 -12.27 -23.35
CA PRO A 737 2.96 -11.74 -24.69
C PRO A 737 1.87 -12.05 -25.72
N ASP A 738 0.99 -13.00 -25.44
CA ASP A 738 -0.17 -13.40 -26.24
C ASP A 738 -1.46 -12.68 -25.85
N GLY A 739 -1.42 -11.78 -24.85
CA GLY A 739 -2.56 -11.01 -24.38
C GLY A 739 -3.46 -11.77 -23.40
N ARG A 740 -3.05 -12.95 -22.89
CA ARG A 740 -3.80 -13.66 -21.85
C ARG A 740 -3.41 -13.18 -20.45
N PRO A 741 -4.35 -13.04 -19.50
CA PRO A 741 -4.01 -12.69 -18.12
C PRO A 741 -3.01 -13.70 -17.54
N ASP A 742 -1.98 -13.20 -16.84
CA ASP A 742 -1.00 -14.06 -16.20
C ASP A 742 -1.56 -14.63 -14.88
N PRO A 743 -1.87 -15.95 -14.81
CA PRO A 743 -2.47 -16.54 -13.63
C PRO A 743 -1.56 -16.54 -12.39
N SER A 744 -0.25 -16.31 -12.58
CA SER A 744 0.69 -16.20 -11.45
C SER A 744 0.65 -14.82 -10.79
N PHE A 745 0.28 -13.77 -11.50
CA PHE A 745 0.31 -12.40 -10.99
C PHE A 745 -0.95 -12.05 -10.21
N GLY A 746 -0.80 -11.49 -9.01
CA GLY A 746 -1.95 -11.03 -8.22
C GLY A 746 -3.02 -12.12 -8.06
N GLU A 747 -4.27 -11.76 -8.36
CA GLU A 747 -5.44 -12.61 -8.53
C GLU A 747 -5.70 -12.77 -10.04
N HIS A 748 -5.14 -13.83 -10.62
CA HIS A 748 -5.34 -14.18 -12.04
C HIS A 748 -4.98 -13.06 -13.05
N GLY A 749 -3.91 -12.32 -12.79
CA GLY A 749 -3.45 -11.22 -13.63
C GLY A 749 -3.77 -9.85 -13.06
N VAL A 750 -4.49 -9.76 -11.94
CA VAL A 750 -5.00 -8.51 -11.36
C VAL A 750 -4.46 -8.30 -9.95
N MET A 751 -3.83 -7.17 -9.66
CA MET A 751 -3.39 -6.82 -8.31
C MET A 751 -4.01 -5.49 -7.89
N THR A 752 -4.96 -5.53 -6.95
CA THR A 752 -5.63 -4.34 -6.40
C THR A 752 -4.96 -3.87 -5.11
N PHE A 753 -5.00 -2.56 -4.87
CA PHE A 753 -4.40 -1.90 -3.70
C PHE A 753 -5.46 -1.45 -2.68
N GLU A 754 -6.53 -2.24 -2.51
CA GLU A 754 -7.70 -1.92 -1.68
C GLU A 754 -7.34 -1.56 -0.23
N ALA A 755 -6.34 -2.24 0.32
CA ALA A 755 -5.86 -2.05 1.69
C ALA A 755 -5.34 -0.64 1.99
N PHE A 756 -4.99 0.13 0.95
CA PHE A 756 -4.36 1.44 1.09
C PHE A 756 -5.33 2.60 0.88
N GLY A 757 -6.56 2.30 0.45
CA GLY A 757 -7.61 3.29 0.19
C GLY A 757 -7.83 3.56 -1.29
N THR A 758 -8.85 4.36 -1.58
CA THR A 758 -9.27 4.64 -2.95
C THR A 758 -8.26 5.53 -3.66
N GLY A 759 -8.01 5.30 -4.93
CA GLY A 759 -6.96 6.01 -5.67
C GLY A 759 -6.70 5.37 -7.01
N LEU A 760 -5.54 5.67 -7.58
CA LEU A 760 -5.11 5.09 -8.85
C LEU A 760 -3.59 5.10 -9.00
N LEU A 761 -3.08 4.19 -9.83
CA LEU A 761 -1.70 4.21 -10.33
C LEU A 761 -1.67 4.91 -11.69
N TYR A 762 -0.64 5.74 -11.89
CA TYR A 762 -0.37 6.43 -13.13
C TYR A 762 0.79 5.76 -13.86
N GLY A 763 2.01 5.84 -13.32
CA GLY A 763 3.22 5.29 -13.93
C GLY A 763 3.56 3.88 -13.46
N VAL A 764 4.23 3.13 -14.34
CA VAL A 764 4.88 1.86 -14.04
C VAL A 764 6.20 1.75 -14.79
N HIS A 765 7.23 1.23 -14.14
CA HIS A 765 8.56 1.05 -14.69
C HIS A 765 9.18 -0.25 -14.17
N LEU A 766 10.01 -0.91 -14.98
CA LEU A 766 10.69 -2.16 -14.67
C LEU A 766 12.21 -1.95 -14.57
N ASP A 767 12.85 -2.54 -13.56
CA ASP A 767 14.32 -2.61 -13.55
C ASP A 767 14.86 -3.83 -14.30
N ASN A 768 16.20 -3.93 -14.32
CA ASN A 768 16.90 -5.00 -15.00
C ASN A 768 16.71 -6.38 -14.36
N GLU A 769 16.38 -6.42 -13.07
CA GLU A 769 16.03 -7.64 -12.33
C GLU A 769 14.56 -8.05 -12.54
N GLY A 770 13.75 -7.22 -13.18
CA GLY A 770 12.33 -7.46 -13.40
C GLY A 770 11.44 -7.07 -12.22
N ASN A 771 11.96 -6.27 -11.27
CA ASN A 771 11.13 -5.65 -10.25
C ASN A 771 10.22 -4.60 -10.90
N ILE A 772 8.99 -4.51 -10.43
CA ILE A 772 7.96 -3.58 -10.89
C ILE A 772 7.91 -2.40 -9.93
N TYR A 773 8.03 -1.19 -10.45
CA TYR A 773 7.87 0.06 -9.73
C TYR A 773 6.63 0.75 -10.25
N ALA A 774 5.68 1.09 -9.39
CA ALA A 774 4.46 1.78 -9.79
C ALA A 774 4.17 2.95 -8.87
N ASN A 775 3.67 4.05 -9.41
CA ASN A 775 3.38 5.24 -8.64
C ASN A 775 1.98 5.81 -8.96
N GLY A 776 1.45 6.60 -8.04
CA GLY A 776 0.15 7.23 -8.17
C GLY A 776 -0.24 7.99 -6.92
N TYR A 777 -1.50 7.84 -6.51
CA TYR A 777 -1.99 8.37 -5.24
C TYR A 777 -3.10 7.52 -4.65
N ILE A 778 -3.26 7.62 -3.33
CA ILE A 778 -4.38 7.08 -2.55
C ILE A 778 -5.05 8.21 -1.77
N THR A 779 -6.32 8.03 -1.44
CA THR A 779 -7.09 8.95 -0.61
C THR A 779 -7.32 8.29 0.75
N LYS A 780 -6.77 8.91 1.80
CA LYS A 780 -6.93 8.48 3.18
C LYS A 780 -7.43 9.66 4.01
N ASP A 781 -8.49 9.46 4.78
CA ASP A 781 -9.11 10.50 5.63
C ASP A 781 -9.44 11.80 4.87
N GLY A 782 -9.83 11.66 3.59
CA GLY A 782 -10.16 12.79 2.71
C GLY A 782 -8.96 13.56 2.15
N LYS A 783 -7.73 13.06 2.36
CA LYS A 783 -6.49 13.64 1.82
C LYS A 783 -5.87 12.70 0.80
N GLU A 784 -5.40 13.27 -0.30
CA GLU A 784 -4.59 12.52 -1.26
C GLU A 784 -3.16 12.41 -0.76
N THR A 785 -2.52 11.29 -1.03
CA THR A 785 -1.13 11.04 -0.67
C THR A 785 -0.51 10.23 -1.79
N SER A 786 0.67 10.65 -2.24
CA SER A 786 1.43 9.90 -3.25
C SER A 786 1.59 8.46 -2.80
N LEU A 787 1.21 7.55 -3.70
CA LEU A 787 1.45 6.13 -3.57
C LEU A 787 2.67 5.81 -4.43
N PHE A 788 3.61 5.08 -3.85
CA PHE A 788 4.66 4.40 -4.58
C PHE A 788 4.60 2.93 -4.18
N VAL A 789 4.97 2.03 -5.08
CA VAL A 789 4.92 0.59 -4.91
C VAL A 789 6.14 0.00 -5.62
N LYS A 790 6.84 -0.93 -4.96
CA LYS A 790 7.85 -1.78 -5.58
C LYS A 790 7.49 -3.24 -5.34
N ILE A 791 7.33 -4.03 -6.41
CA ILE A 791 7.04 -5.46 -6.36
C ILE A 791 8.27 -6.19 -6.88
N HIS A 792 8.81 -7.10 -6.09
CA HIS A 792 9.94 -7.90 -6.53
C HIS A 792 9.55 -8.87 -7.64
N GLY A 793 10.43 -9.08 -8.62
CA GLY A 793 10.17 -10.00 -9.73
C GLY A 793 9.82 -11.43 -9.28
N ASP A 794 10.32 -11.84 -8.11
CA ASP A 794 10.07 -13.16 -7.49
C ASP A 794 8.77 -13.22 -6.65
N ASP A 795 8.18 -12.06 -6.31
CA ASP A 795 6.95 -11.95 -5.50
C ASP A 795 5.67 -12.03 -6.35
N THR A 796 5.82 -12.20 -7.68
CA THR A 796 4.70 -12.27 -8.61
C THR A 796 4.04 -13.62 -8.64
#